data_AF-A0A1H0WLD8-F1
#
_entry.id   AF-A0A1H0WLD8-F1
#
_cell.length_a   1.000
_cell.length_b   1.000
_cell.length_c   1.000
_cell.angle_alpha   90.00
_cell.angle_beta   90.00
_cell.angle_gamma   90.00
#
_symmetry.space_group_name_H-M   'P 1'
#
loop_
_entity.id
_entity.type
_entity.pdbx_description
1 polymer ?
#
loop_
_entity_poly.entity_id
_entity_poly.type
_entity_poly.pdbx_seq_one_letter_code
_entity_poly.pdbx_strand_id
1 'polypeptide(L)'
;MALVDDRGMAEPAFERQPPQDLAAEQSVLGGMLLSKDAIADVIEALAPNDFYRPAHQAIYDCILDLYGRGEPADPITISAELERRGELLRVGGAPYLHTLIATVPTAANAGYYAEIVAEKAVLRRLVEAGTRIVQLGYNGAEGADVDEVVDRAQAAIYEVTDRRTTEDYVALEDLLQPTMDEIDAIASRGGISQGIPTGFADLDALTNGLHGGQMIIVAARPGVGKALALDTPLPTPSGWTTMGEVEAGSFLIGADGRPTRVVAATEVMTGRPCFEVEFSDGTVIVADAEHQWLTESCSETGGFWAIRTTAQLFDRSGLCRQFIRMSAAWDLPALPLPLSPRALGLFLSGLGDLELTDEELRVAKDLDLADDPHIPAAYLRASRRQREELLAALQIDGRFARLRRDVDELVAGLGRHDRVEIVAVRPIASVPVRCVEVDNHDHLYLAGETMIPTHNSTLGLDFARSCSVKHGLTSAIFSLEMSRTEIVMRMLSAEARIRLGDMRGGTMSDDDWTRLARRMSEISEAPLFVDDSPNLTMMEIRAKARRLKQRHDLKLVVVDYLQLMSSGKKSESRQQEVSEFSRSLKLIAKELEVPVIAISQLNRGPEQRTDKRPMLSDLRESGSLEQDADMVILINRPDAWERDDPRAGEADLIVAKHRAGPTATITVAHQLHYSRFTDLAQT
;
A
#
# COMPACT_ATOMS: atom_id res chain seq x y z
N MET A 1 20.68 -33.74 -16.19
CA MET A 1 20.93 -35.08 -15.61
C MET A 1 19.59 -35.80 -15.57
N ALA A 2 19.40 -36.81 -16.42
CA ALA A 2 18.12 -37.51 -16.59
C ALA A 2 17.85 -38.44 -15.40
N LEU A 3 16.61 -38.47 -14.90
CA LEU A 3 16.16 -39.44 -13.90
C LEU A 3 16.01 -40.81 -14.57
N VAL A 4 16.77 -41.78 -14.07
CA VAL A 4 16.73 -43.17 -14.51
C VAL A 4 15.67 -43.89 -13.67
N ASP A 5 14.62 -44.39 -14.32
CA ASP A 5 13.71 -45.40 -13.75
C ASP A 5 14.27 -46.81 -14.06
N ASP A 6 14.05 -47.75 -13.14
CA ASP A 6 14.76 -49.04 -12.99
C ASP A 6 14.30 -50.12 -14.00
N ARG A 7 13.88 -49.69 -15.19
CA ARG A 7 13.53 -50.53 -16.35
C ARG A 7 14.05 -49.83 -17.59
N GLY A 8 15.24 -50.22 -18.07
CA GLY A 8 16.01 -49.58 -19.13
C GLY A 8 15.31 -49.36 -20.48
N MET A 9 14.38 -48.43 -20.52
CA MET A 9 13.81 -47.79 -21.71
C MET A 9 13.86 -46.29 -21.43
N ALA A 10 14.86 -45.61 -21.98
CA ALA A 10 14.82 -44.16 -22.07
C ALA A 10 13.62 -43.79 -22.94
N GLU A 11 12.57 -43.22 -22.36
CA GLU A 11 11.49 -42.64 -23.15
C GLU A 11 12.10 -41.55 -24.05
N PRO A 12 11.83 -41.56 -25.37
CA PRO A 12 12.32 -40.51 -26.24
C PRO A 12 11.67 -39.20 -25.79
N ALA A 13 12.50 -38.19 -25.50
CA ALA A 13 12.04 -36.82 -25.36
C ALA A 13 11.29 -36.46 -26.65
N PHE A 14 9.97 -36.42 -26.60
CA PHE A 14 9.14 -36.05 -27.73
C PHE A 14 9.60 -34.67 -28.23
N GLU A 15 10.14 -34.60 -29.46
CA GLU A 15 10.13 -33.37 -30.26
C GLU A 15 8.66 -33.01 -30.51
N ARG A 16 8.04 -32.33 -29.54
CA ARG A 16 6.66 -31.86 -29.69
C ARG A 16 6.69 -30.68 -30.63
N GLN A 17 6.21 -30.91 -31.85
CA GLN A 17 5.95 -29.84 -32.80
C GLN A 17 5.06 -28.77 -32.13
N PRO A 18 5.41 -27.47 -32.21
CA PRO A 18 4.59 -26.42 -31.61
C PRO A 18 3.15 -26.44 -32.15
N PRO A 19 2.14 -26.07 -31.34
CA PRO A 19 0.75 -26.01 -31.78
C PRO A 19 0.57 -25.14 -33.03
N GLN A 20 -0.08 -25.71 -34.05
CA GLN A 20 -0.29 -25.10 -35.37
C GLN A 20 -1.47 -25.76 -36.07
N ASP A 21 -2.07 -25.06 -37.04
CA ASP A 21 -3.00 -25.63 -38.01
C ASP A 21 -2.76 -25.01 -39.39
N LEU A 22 -1.99 -25.71 -40.23
CA LEU A 22 -1.59 -25.19 -41.54
C LEU A 22 -2.78 -25.09 -42.51
N ALA A 23 -3.78 -25.97 -42.37
CA ALA A 23 -4.95 -25.93 -43.25
C ALA A 23 -5.82 -24.71 -42.92
N ALA A 24 -5.96 -24.38 -41.63
CA ALA A 24 -6.62 -23.15 -41.20
C ALA A 24 -5.87 -21.91 -41.69
N GLU A 25 -4.54 -21.85 -41.51
CA GLU A 25 -3.74 -20.72 -42.02
C GLU A 25 -3.88 -20.51 -43.53
N GLN A 26 -3.86 -21.59 -44.32
CA GLN A 26 -4.07 -21.52 -45.76
C GLN A 26 -5.47 -21.05 -46.13
N SER A 27 -6.49 -21.48 -45.36
CA SER A 27 -7.89 -21.10 -45.58
C SER A 27 -8.15 -19.64 -45.21
N VAL A 28 -7.47 -19.11 -44.20
CA VAL A 28 -7.51 -17.68 -43.85
C VAL A 28 -6.93 -16.84 -44.98
N LEU A 29 -5.69 -17.11 -45.39
CA LEU A 29 -5.01 -16.33 -46.43
C LEU A 29 -5.74 -16.43 -47.77
N GLY A 30 -6.20 -17.62 -48.16
CA GLY A 30 -6.95 -17.78 -49.39
C GLY A 30 -8.32 -17.08 -49.33
N GLY A 31 -8.98 -17.05 -48.16
CA GLY A 31 -10.23 -16.32 -47.95
C GLY A 31 -10.05 -14.82 -48.12
N MET A 32 -8.97 -14.27 -47.55
CA MET A 32 -8.56 -12.87 -47.70
C MET A 32 -8.25 -12.50 -49.17
N LEU A 33 -7.61 -13.40 -49.92
CA LEU A 33 -7.32 -13.20 -51.35
C LEU A 33 -8.57 -13.27 -52.24
N LEU A 34 -9.68 -13.81 -51.74
CA LEU A 34 -10.95 -13.99 -52.46
C LEU A 34 -11.94 -12.86 -52.20
N SER A 35 -11.97 -12.30 -50.98
CA SER A 35 -12.95 -11.30 -50.57
C SER A 35 -12.34 -10.23 -49.67
N LYS A 36 -12.68 -8.97 -49.94
CA LYS A 36 -12.33 -7.83 -49.10
C LYS A 36 -12.98 -7.91 -47.72
N ASP A 37 -14.22 -8.41 -47.63
CA ASP A 37 -14.94 -8.53 -46.36
C ASP A 37 -14.25 -9.54 -45.43
N ALA A 38 -13.71 -10.62 -46.00
CA ALA A 38 -12.93 -11.60 -45.24
C ALA A 38 -11.62 -10.99 -44.68
N ILE A 39 -11.06 -9.96 -45.30
CA ILE A 39 -9.90 -9.24 -44.76
C ILE A 39 -10.30 -8.50 -43.48
N ALA A 40 -11.46 -7.83 -43.48
CA ALA A 40 -11.94 -7.10 -42.31
C ALA A 40 -12.16 -8.04 -41.12
N ASP A 41 -12.85 -9.17 -41.33
CA ASP A 41 -13.13 -10.15 -40.27
C ASP A 41 -11.84 -10.76 -39.68
N VAL A 42 -10.82 -10.98 -40.52
CA VAL A 42 -9.56 -11.62 -40.09
C VAL A 42 -8.65 -10.65 -39.33
N ILE A 43 -8.64 -9.36 -39.72
CA ILE A 43 -7.82 -8.33 -39.05
C ILE A 43 -8.19 -8.20 -37.57
N GLU A 44 -9.47 -8.34 -37.23
CA GLU A 44 -9.93 -8.29 -35.85
C GLU A 44 -9.40 -9.46 -35.00
N ALA A 45 -9.10 -10.60 -35.64
CA ALA A 45 -8.76 -11.85 -34.95
C ALA A 45 -7.25 -12.17 -34.94
N LEU A 46 -6.48 -11.73 -35.94
CA LEU A 46 -5.09 -12.17 -36.16
C LEU A 46 -4.08 -11.05 -36.36
N ALA A 47 -2.91 -11.23 -35.77
CA ALA A 47 -1.70 -10.47 -36.05
C ALA A 47 -0.73 -11.27 -36.96
N PRO A 48 0.22 -10.60 -37.64
CA PRO A 48 1.18 -11.28 -38.52
C PRO A 48 1.95 -12.39 -37.79
N ASN A 49 2.36 -12.17 -36.54
CA ASN A 49 3.11 -13.15 -35.75
C ASN A 49 2.28 -14.35 -35.27
N ASP A 50 0.96 -14.37 -35.50
CA ASP A 50 0.09 -15.49 -35.12
C ASP A 50 0.19 -16.67 -36.09
N PHE A 51 0.63 -16.45 -37.33
CA PHE A 51 0.88 -17.54 -38.27
C PHE A 51 2.15 -18.32 -37.87
N TYR A 52 2.08 -19.65 -37.91
CA TYR A 52 3.22 -20.52 -37.65
C TYR A 52 4.28 -20.42 -38.75
N ARG A 53 3.85 -20.37 -40.02
CA ARG A 53 4.79 -20.33 -41.16
C ARG A 53 5.22 -18.89 -41.46
N PRO A 54 6.53 -18.59 -41.47
CA PRO A 54 7.02 -17.26 -41.88
C PRO A 54 6.56 -16.84 -43.29
N ALA A 55 6.36 -17.81 -44.20
CA ALA A 55 5.78 -17.55 -45.51
C ALA A 55 4.36 -16.99 -45.43
N HIS A 56 3.53 -17.50 -44.52
CA HIS A 56 2.17 -17.03 -44.31
C HIS A 56 2.15 -15.66 -43.64
N GLN A 57 3.07 -15.40 -42.70
CA GLN A 57 3.26 -14.08 -42.09
C GLN A 57 3.54 -13.01 -43.16
N ALA A 58 4.50 -13.28 -44.05
CA ALA A 58 4.87 -12.35 -45.12
C ALA A 58 3.72 -12.11 -46.12
N ILE A 59 2.94 -13.14 -46.45
CA ILE A 59 1.75 -12.98 -47.30
C ILE A 59 0.70 -12.13 -46.58
N TYR A 60 0.43 -12.39 -45.29
CA TYR A 60 -0.51 -11.62 -44.49
C TYR A 60 -0.11 -10.14 -44.39
N ASP A 61 1.15 -9.85 -44.07
CA ASP A 61 1.69 -8.48 -44.03
C ASP A 61 1.53 -7.75 -45.36
N CYS A 62 1.74 -8.46 -46.48
CA CYS A 62 1.53 -7.91 -47.82
C CYS A 62 0.05 -7.59 -48.08
N ILE A 63 -0.87 -8.46 -47.66
CA ILE A 63 -2.32 -8.24 -47.76
C ILE A 63 -2.73 -7.01 -46.95
N LEU A 64 -2.25 -6.88 -45.70
CA LEU A 64 -2.55 -5.72 -44.85
C LEU A 64 -2.04 -4.41 -45.46
N ASP A 65 -0.83 -4.41 -46.03
CA ASP A 65 -0.26 -3.21 -46.62
C ASP A 65 -1.01 -2.75 -47.89
N LEU A 66 -1.42 -3.68 -48.75
CA LEU A 66 -2.28 -3.34 -49.90
C LEU A 66 -3.66 -2.86 -49.45
N TYR A 67 -4.26 -3.55 -48.48
CA TYR A 67 -5.56 -3.18 -47.92
C TYR A 67 -5.54 -1.79 -47.29
N GLY A 68 -4.50 -1.46 -46.51
CA GLY A 68 -4.29 -0.15 -45.91
C GLY A 68 -4.08 0.98 -46.93
N ARG A 69 -3.55 0.66 -48.12
CA ARG A 69 -3.45 1.58 -49.26
C ARG A 69 -4.74 1.69 -50.08
N GLY A 70 -5.76 0.88 -49.75
CA GLY A 70 -7.01 0.80 -50.50
C GLY A 70 -6.88 0.07 -51.85
N GLU A 71 -5.79 -0.66 -52.06
CA GLU A 71 -5.55 -1.47 -53.26
C GLU A 71 -6.19 -2.88 -53.08
N PRO A 72 -6.69 -3.51 -54.16
CA PRO A 72 -7.23 -4.87 -54.07
C PRO A 72 -6.10 -5.86 -53.74
N ALA A 73 -6.34 -6.74 -52.75
CA ALA A 73 -5.41 -7.79 -52.35
C ALA A 73 -5.81 -9.12 -53.00
N ASP A 74 -5.41 -9.31 -54.26
CA ASP A 74 -5.62 -10.55 -55.03
C ASP A 74 -4.27 -11.23 -55.34
N PRO A 75 -4.24 -12.48 -55.88
CA PRO A 75 -2.97 -13.16 -56.14
C PRO A 75 -2.03 -12.43 -57.10
N ILE A 76 -2.55 -11.60 -58.01
CA ILE A 76 -1.75 -10.91 -59.02
C ILE A 76 -1.04 -9.73 -58.37
N THR A 77 -1.80 -8.91 -57.65
CA THR A 77 -1.33 -7.73 -56.91
C THR A 77 -0.37 -8.13 -55.79
N ILE A 78 -0.71 -9.16 -55.02
CA ILE A 78 0.16 -9.72 -53.97
C ILE A 78 1.45 -10.30 -54.56
N SER A 79 1.37 -11.03 -55.68
CA SER A 79 2.56 -11.55 -56.36
C SER A 79 3.49 -10.43 -56.82
N ALA A 80 2.94 -9.38 -57.44
CA ALA A 80 3.72 -8.24 -57.92
C ALA A 80 4.38 -7.47 -56.75
N GLU A 81 3.65 -7.28 -55.64
CA GLU A 81 4.17 -6.59 -54.46
C GLU A 81 5.25 -7.42 -53.74
N LEU A 82 5.05 -8.74 -53.60
CA LEU A 82 6.07 -9.64 -53.05
C LEU A 82 7.31 -9.76 -53.95
N GLU A 83 7.15 -9.67 -55.26
CA GLU A 83 8.27 -9.64 -56.21
C GLU A 83 9.08 -8.34 -56.06
N ARG A 84 8.39 -7.20 -55.94
CA ARG A 84 8.99 -5.89 -55.67
C ARG A 84 9.80 -5.88 -54.37
N ARG A 85 9.33 -6.59 -53.34
CA ARG A 85 10.02 -6.78 -52.05
C ARG A 85 11.15 -7.82 -52.09
N GLY A 86 11.26 -8.61 -53.17
CA GLY A 86 12.22 -9.71 -53.26
C GLY A 86 11.87 -10.92 -52.37
N GLU A 87 10.62 -11.04 -51.94
CA GLU A 87 10.14 -12.07 -51.01
C GLU A 87 9.32 -13.17 -51.70
N LEU A 88 8.89 -12.97 -52.96
CA LEU A 88 8.03 -13.90 -53.70
C LEU A 88 8.56 -15.35 -53.72
N LEU A 89 9.87 -15.54 -53.92
CA LEU A 89 10.48 -16.88 -53.91
C LEU A 89 10.44 -17.52 -52.52
N ARG A 90 10.53 -16.73 -51.44
CA ARG A 90 10.54 -17.24 -50.05
C ARG A 90 9.16 -17.72 -49.61
N VAL A 91 8.09 -17.17 -50.19
CA VAL A 91 6.72 -17.59 -49.88
C VAL A 91 6.21 -18.76 -50.72
N GLY A 92 7.02 -19.27 -51.66
CA GLY A 92 6.64 -20.39 -52.55
C GLY A 92 6.28 -19.98 -53.98
N GLY A 93 6.46 -18.72 -54.35
CA GLY A 93 6.21 -18.20 -55.69
C GLY A 93 4.74 -17.93 -56.00
N ALA A 94 4.48 -17.31 -57.15
CA ALA A 94 3.12 -17.01 -57.62
C ALA A 94 2.16 -18.23 -57.65
N PRO A 95 2.59 -19.46 -58.02
CA PRO A 95 1.71 -20.64 -57.97
C PRO A 95 1.17 -20.97 -56.57
N TYR A 96 1.89 -20.60 -55.52
CA TYR A 96 1.45 -20.87 -54.15
C TYR A 96 0.24 -20.03 -53.77
N LEU A 97 0.18 -18.75 -54.21
CA LEU A 97 -0.97 -17.88 -53.96
C LEU A 97 -2.26 -18.41 -54.60
N HIS A 98 -2.16 -18.97 -55.81
CA HIS A 98 -3.29 -19.65 -56.45
C HIS A 98 -3.70 -20.94 -55.72
N THR A 99 -2.73 -21.65 -55.12
CA THR A 99 -3.00 -22.83 -54.29
C THR A 99 -3.79 -22.44 -53.02
N LEU A 100 -3.46 -21.31 -52.38
CA LEU A 100 -4.20 -20.80 -51.22
C LEU A 100 -5.68 -20.58 -51.55
N ILE A 101 -5.96 -19.93 -52.68
CA ILE A 101 -7.35 -19.75 -53.15
C ILE A 101 -8.05 -21.09 -53.40
N ALA A 102 -7.38 -22.02 -54.08
CA ALA A 102 -7.97 -23.32 -54.39
C ALA A 102 -8.27 -24.18 -53.16
N THR A 103 -7.62 -23.89 -52.02
CA THR A 103 -7.80 -24.64 -50.76
C THR A 103 -9.05 -24.17 -50.00
N VAL A 104 -9.54 -22.97 -50.25
CA VAL A 104 -10.64 -22.35 -49.48
C VAL A 104 -11.99 -22.86 -49.98
N PRO A 105 -12.82 -23.47 -49.10
CA PRO A 105 -14.16 -23.89 -49.48
C PRO A 105 -15.09 -22.69 -49.74
N THR A 106 -15.03 -21.68 -48.86
CA THR A 106 -15.85 -20.45 -48.92
C THR A 106 -15.15 -19.31 -48.20
N ALA A 107 -15.08 -18.12 -48.82
CA ALA A 107 -14.46 -16.94 -48.20
C ALA A 107 -15.19 -16.45 -46.93
N ALA A 108 -16.50 -16.69 -46.83
CA ALA A 108 -17.31 -16.30 -45.67
C ALA A 108 -16.91 -16.98 -44.33
N ASN A 109 -16.15 -18.08 -44.38
CA ASN A 109 -15.70 -18.79 -43.18
C ASN A 109 -14.28 -18.36 -42.73
N ALA A 110 -13.69 -17.34 -43.36
CA ALA A 110 -12.34 -16.89 -43.04
C ALA A 110 -12.19 -16.51 -41.56
N GLY A 111 -13.19 -15.82 -40.98
CA GLY A 111 -13.21 -15.48 -39.55
C GLY A 111 -13.14 -16.71 -38.64
N TYR A 112 -13.92 -17.77 -38.93
CA TYR A 112 -13.88 -19.02 -38.16
C TYR A 112 -12.50 -19.70 -38.21
N TYR A 113 -11.86 -19.75 -39.38
CA TYR A 113 -10.50 -20.28 -39.49
C TYR A 113 -9.47 -19.39 -38.80
N ALA A 114 -9.69 -18.08 -38.77
CA ALA A 114 -8.83 -17.14 -38.06
C ALA A 114 -8.86 -17.38 -36.55
N GLU A 115 -10.02 -17.67 -35.97
CA GLU A 115 -10.14 -18.08 -34.56
C GLU A 115 -9.30 -19.33 -34.26
N ILE A 116 -9.33 -20.34 -35.13
CA ILE A 116 -8.52 -21.56 -34.98
C ILE A 116 -7.02 -21.21 -34.97
N VAL A 117 -6.56 -20.36 -35.89
CA VAL A 117 -5.15 -19.93 -35.94
C VAL A 117 -4.79 -19.15 -34.67
N ALA A 118 -5.66 -18.26 -34.20
CA ALA A 118 -5.46 -17.46 -33.00
C ALA A 118 -5.33 -18.36 -31.75
N GLU A 119 -6.17 -19.38 -31.61
CA GLU A 119 -6.07 -20.38 -30.54
C GLU A 119 -4.72 -21.10 -30.57
N LYS A 120 -4.26 -21.55 -31.74
CA LYS A 120 -2.94 -22.21 -31.87
C LYS A 120 -1.80 -21.25 -31.56
N ALA A 121 -1.90 -19.98 -31.95
CA ALA A 121 -0.91 -18.95 -31.66
C ALA A 121 -0.79 -18.69 -30.15
N VAL A 122 -1.91 -18.63 -29.41
CA VAL A 122 -1.91 -18.52 -27.94
C VAL A 122 -1.22 -19.72 -27.30
N LEU A 123 -1.57 -20.94 -27.73
CA LEU A 123 -0.93 -22.16 -27.22
C LEU A 123 0.58 -22.19 -27.53
N ARG A 124 1.00 -21.70 -28.70
CA ARG A 124 2.40 -21.61 -29.08
C ARG A 124 3.16 -20.59 -28.22
N ARG A 125 2.61 -19.39 -28.01
CA ARG A 125 3.17 -18.39 -27.09
C ARG A 125 3.30 -18.91 -25.66
N LEU A 126 2.35 -19.73 -25.20
CA LEU A 126 2.43 -20.38 -23.89
C LEU A 126 3.62 -21.34 -23.80
N VAL A 127 3.87 -22.14 -24.85
CA VAL A 127 5.04 -23.03 -24.92
C VAL A 127 6.35 -22.24 -24.92
N GLU A 128 6.41 -21.13 -25.66
CA GLU A 128 7.57 -20.24 -25.68
C GLU A 128 7.81 -19.58 -24.33
N ALA A 129 6.76 -19.07 -23.67
CA ALA A 129 6.83 -18.53 -22.31
C ALA A 129 7.31 -19.58 -21.31
N GLY A 130 6.76 -20.80 -21.36
CA GLY A 130 7.23 -21.92 -20.53
C GLY A 130 8.71 -22.22 -20.74
N THR A 131 9.18 -22.22 -21.99
CA THR A 131 10.59 -22.43 -22.33
C THR A 131 11.48 -21.32 -21.78
N ARG A 132 11.05 -20.05 -21.90
CA ARG A 132 11.74 -18.89 -21.31
C ARG A 132 11.84 -19.00 -19.79
N ILE A 133 10.76 -19.41 -19.12
CA ILE A 133 10.73 -19.59 -17.65
C ILE A 133 11.71 -20.69 -17.21
N VAL A 134 11.75 -21.81 -17.94
CA VAL A 134 12.74 -22.87 -17.67
C VAL A 134 14.16 -22.34 -17.82
N GLN A 135 14.45 -21.55 -18.87
CA GLN A 135 15.76 -20.92 -19.05
C GLN A 135 16.11 -19.94 -17.93
N LEU A 136 15.15 -19.12 -17.50
CA LEU A 136 15.31 -18.20 -16.37
C LEU A 136 15.66 -18.95 -15.08
N GLY A 137 15.02 -20.10 -14.82
CA GLY A 137 15.31 -20.94 -13.66
C GLY A 137 16.73 -21.52 -13.64
N TYR A 138 17.29 -21.86 -14.80
CA TYR A 138 18.68 -22.33 -14.91
C TYR A 138 19.70 -21.18 -14.83
N ASN A 139 19.40 -20.03 -15.42
CA ASN A 139 20.30 -18.87 -15.45
C ASN A 139 20.31 -18.10 -14.12
N GLY A 140 19.24 -18.17 -13.31
CA GLY A 140 19.17 -17.58 -11.98
C GLY A 140 20.13 -18.19 -10.95
N ALA A 141 20.70 -19.38 -11.25
CA ALA A 141 21.73 -20.00 -10.42
C ALA A 141 23.08 -19.24 -10.46
N GLU A 142 23.27 -18.28 -11.38
CA GLU A 142 24.48 -17.48 -11.55
C GLU A 142 24.40 -16.07 -10.92
N GLY A 143 23.72 -15.93 -9.77
CA GLY A 143 23.80 -14.72 -8.94
C GLY A 143 22.82 -13.59 -9.29
N ALA A 144 21.77 -13.88 -10.07
CA ALA A 144 20.62 -12.97 -10.18
C ALA A 144 19.77 -13.02 -8.90
N ASP A 145 19.14 -11.90 -8.55
CA ASP A 145 18.18 -11.87 -7.45
C ASP A 145 16.99 -12.81 -7.76
N VAL A 146 16.64 -13.68 -6.80
CA VAL A 146 15.56 -14.66 -6.97
C VAL A 146 14.25 -13.94 -7.27
N ASP A 147 14.03 -12.78 -6.67
CA ASP A 147 12.84 -11.98 -6.87
C ASP A 147 12.75 -11.45 -8.32
N GLU A 148 13.88 -11.01 -8.90
CA GLU A 148 13.92 -10.57 -10.31
C GLU A 148 13.63 -11.72 -11.29
N VAL A 149 14.12 -12.92 -11.00
CA VAL A 149 13.85 -14.12 -11.81
C VAL A 149 12.36 -14.48 -11.76
N VAL A 150 11.74 -14.38 -10.59
CA VAL A 150 10.30 -14.62 -10.41
C VAL A 150 9.47 -13.58 -11.15
N ASP A 151 9.80 -12.29 -11.03
CA ASP A 151 9.11 -11.20 -11.73
C ASP A 151 9.16 -11.36 -13.26
N ARG A 152 10.34 -11.72 -13.78
CA ARG A 152 10.51 -11.98 -15.22
C ARG A 152 9.74 -13.21 -15.69
N ALA A 153 9.67 -14.26 -14.86
CA ALA A 153 8.88 -15.45 -15.14
C ALA A 153 7.38 -15.13 -15.16
N GLN A 154 6.91 -14.32 -14.21
CA GLN A 154 5.52 -13.86 -14.18
C GLN A 154 5.19 -12.99 -15.40
N ALA A 155 6.04 -12.03 -15.76
CA ALA A 155 5.86 -11.20 -16.94
C ALA A 155 5.74 -12.02 -18.23
N ALA A 156 6.56 -13.06 -18.38
CA ALA A 156 6.50 -13.96 -19.53
C ALA A 156 5.16 -14.72 -19.65
N ILE A 157 4.52 -15.08 -18.53
CA ILE A 157 3.16 -15.68 -18.54
C ILE A 157 2.11 -14.63 -18.88
N TYR A 158 2.25 -13.42 -18.35
CA TYR A 158 1.29 -12.33 -18.61
C TYR A 158 1.26 -11.91 -20.09
N GLU A 159 2.40 -11.86 -20.77
CA GLU A 159 2.47 -11.58 -22.22
C GLU A 159 1.63 -12.57 -23.06
N VAL A 160 1.41 -13.80 -22.58
CA VAL A 160 0.60 -14.81 -23.30
C VAL A 160 -0.89 -14.48 -23.25
N THR A 161 -1.33 -13.77 -22.20
CA THR A 161 -2.74 -13.47 -21.92
C THR A 161 -3.20 -12.11 -22.44
N ASP A 162 -2.27 -11.25 -22.84
CA ASP A 162 -2.60 -9.94 -23.40
C ASP A 162 -3.14 -10.10 -24.83
N ARG A 163 -4.46 -10.31 -24.93
CA ARG A 163 -5.18 -10.07 -26.18
C ARG A 163 -5.05 -8.58 -26.47
N ARG A 164 -4.43 -8.26 -27.59
CA ARG A 164 -4.39 -6.90 -28.12
C ARG A 164 -5.82 -6.43 -28.36
N THR A 165 -6.35 -5.60 -27.47
CA THR A 165 -7.20 -4.49 -27.88
C THR A 165 -6.24 -3.46 -28.48
N THR A 166 -5.94 -3.61 -29.77
CA THR A 166 -5.35 -2.51 -30.52
C THR A 166 -6.41 -1.41 -30.54
N GLU A 167 -6.15 -0.32 -29.83
CA GLU A 167 -6.92 0.91 -29.92
C GLU A 167 -6.75 1.48 -31.33
N ASP A 168 -7.59 1.03 -32.28
CA ASP A 168 -7.65 1.64 -33.60
C ASP A 168 -8.62 2.82 -33.56
N TYR A 169 -8.11 3.96 -34.03
CA TYR A 169 -8.77 5.26 -34.07
C TYR A 169 -10.28 5.16 -34.37
N VAL A 170 -11.11 5.65 -33.45
CA VAL A 170 -12.57 5.70 -33.65
C VAL A 170 -12.92 6.97 -34.44
N ALA A 171 -13.73 6.86 -35.49
CA ALA A 171 -14.20 8.02 -36.23
C ALA A 171 -15.10 8.88 -35.33
N LEU A 172 -15.01 10.21 -35.44
CA LEU A 172 -15.82 11.13 -34.62
C LEU A 172 -17.33 10.82 -34.76
N GLU A 173 -17.77 10.41 -35.95
CA GLU A 173 -19.17 10.04 -36.22
C GLU A 173 -19.65 8.89 -35.31
N ASP A 174 -18.81 7.88 -35.10
CA ASP A 174 -19.11 6.73 -34.23
C ASP A 174 -19.11 7.10 -32.74
N LEU A 175 -18.40 8.17 -32.37
CA LEU A 175 -18.39 8.71 -30.99
C LEU A 175 -19.55 9.67 -30.73
N LEU A 176 -20.05 10.37 -31.75
CA LEU A 176 -21.11 11.38 -31.60
C LEU A 176 -22.40 10.76 -31.10
N GLN A 177 -22.81 9.61 -31.64
CA GLN A 177 -24.09 9.02 -31.27
C GLN A 177 -24.13 8.50 -29.82
N PRO A 178 -23.13 7.72 -29.34
CA PRO A 178 -23.03 7.36 -27.92
C PRO A 178 -22.93 8.58 -27.01
N THR A 179 -22.20 9.63 -27.43
CA THR A 179 -22.08 10.87 -26.64
C THR A 179 -23.44 11.59 -26.54
N MET A 180 -24.21 11.63 -27.63
CA MET A 180 -25.55 12.22 -27.61
C MET A 180 -26.52 11.40 -26.77
N ASP A 181 -26.45 10.07 -26.84
CA ASP A 181 -27.23 9.17 -25.99
C ASP A 181 -26.89 9.37 -24.51
N GLU A 182 -25.62 9.56 -24.16
CA GLU A 182 -25.20 9.94 -22.81
C GLU A 182 -25.78 11.30 -22.39
N ILE A 183 -25.69 12.32 -23.24
CA ILE A 183 -26.24 13.66 -22.96
C ILE A 183 -27.76 13.59 -22.77
N ASP A 184 -28.48 12.83 -23.59
CA ASP A 184 -29.93 12.63 -23.46
C ASP A 184 -30.28 11.84 -22.21
N ALA A 185 -29.46 10.84 -21.85
CA ALA A 185 -29.61 10.09 -20.60
C ALA A 185 -29.31 10.96 -19.35
N ILE A 186 -28.46 11.98 -19.48
CA ILE A 186 -28.22 12.99 -18.43
C ILE A 186 -29.41 13.94 -18.34
N ALA A 187 -29.89 14.45 -19.47
CA ALA A 187 -31.02 15.39 -19.53
C ALA A 187 -32.33 14.78 -18.99
N SER A 188 -32.61 13.51 -19.35
CA SER A 188 -33.80 12.78 -18.90
C SER A 188 -33.81 12.47 -17.39
N ARG A 189 -32.64 12.46 -16.73
CA ARG A 189 -32.49 12.26 -15.29
C ARG A 189 -32.35 13.57 -14.49
N GLY A 190 -32.63 14.72 -15.11
CA GLY A 190 -32.62 16.03 -14.45
C GLY A 190 -31.32 16.83 -14.60
N GLY A 191 -30.47 16.49 -15.58
CA GLY A 191 -29.30 17.30 -15.96
C GLY A 191 -28.03 17.06 -15.15
N ILE A 192 -27.96 15.97 -14.40
CA ILE A 192 -26.83 15.63 -13.51
C ILE A 192 -26.23 14.31 -14.00
N SER A 193 -25.05 14.36 -14.63
CA SER A 193 -24.31 13.15 -15.03
C SER A 193 -23.70 12.49 -13.80
N GLN A 194 -24.45 11.64 -13.10
CA GLN A 194 -23.99 11.12 -11.81
C GLN A 194 -22.79 10.18 -11.98
N GLY A 195 -21.60 10.70 -11.68
CA GLY A 195 -20.45 9.88 -11.31
C GLY A 195 -20.70 9.16 -9.99
N ILE A 196 -19.69 8.46 -9.48
CA ILE A 196 -19.79 7.74 -8.20
C ILE A 196 -19.96 8.76 -7.06
N PRO A 197 -21.03 8.66 -6.25
CA PRO A 197 -21.29 9.62 -5.18
C PRO A 197 -20.23 9.55 -4.09
N THR A 198 -19.64 10.70 -3.76
CA THR A 198 -18.62 10.82 -2.70
C THR A 198 -19.21 10.69 -1.31
N GLY A 199 -20.52 10.95 -1.18
CA GLY A 199 -21.21 10.91 0.11
C GLY A 199 -21.22 12.25 0.84
N PHE A 200 -20.71 13.31 0.20
CA PHE A 200 -20.80 14.71 0.62
C PHE A 200 -21.57 15.48 -0.45
N ALA A 201 -22.73 16.03 -0.10
CA ALA A 201 -23.62 16.68 -1.05
C ALA A 201 -22.97 17.87 -1.76
N ASP A 202 -22.19 18.67 -1.02
CA ASP A 202 -21.51 19.84 -1.57
C ASP A 202 -20.33 19.46 -2.47
N LEU A 203 -19.66 18.33 -2.17
CA LEU A 203 -18.62 17.80 -3.05
C LEU A 203 -19.23 17.22 -4.32
N ASP A 204 -20.32 16.46 -4.20
CA ASP A 204 -21.03 15.90 -5.35
C ASP A 204 -21.67 17.00 -6.21
N ALA A 205 -22.12 18.12 -5.62
CA ALA A 205 -22.58 19.28 -6.39
C ALA A 205 -21.46 19.97 -7.18
N LEU A 206 -20.23 19.95 -6.66
CA LEU A 206 -19.05 20.53 -7.32
C LEU A 206 -18.46 19.60 -8.40
N THR A 207 -18.36 18.31 -8.11
CA THR A 207 -17.68 17.31 -8.95
C THR A 207 -18.62 16.53 -9.84
N ASN A 208 -19.92 16.55 -9.53
CA ASN A 208 -20.92 15.70 -10.13
C ASN A 208 -20.58 14.20 -9.92
N GLY A 209 -20.03 13.88 -8.75
CA GLY A 209 -19.50 12.57 -8.40
C GLY A 209 -18.09 12.30 -8.98
N LEU A 210 -17.55 11.11 -8.71
CA LEU A 210 -16.25 10.68 -9.21
C LEU A 210 -16.40 9.91 -10.52
N HIS A 211 -15.63 10.27 -11.53
CA HIS A 211 -15.79 9.73 -12.89
C HIS A 211 -14.70 8.72 -13.23
N GLY A 212 -15.03 7.77 -14.12
CA GLY A 212 -14.09 6.79 -14.65
C GLY A 212 -12.87 7.46 -15.31
N GLY A 213 -11.69 6.86 -15.20
CA GLY A 213 -10.47 7.43 -15.80
C GLY A 213 -9.79 8.52 -14.96
N GLN A 214 -10.41 8.96 -13.87
CA GLN A 214 -9.86 9.98 -12.98
C GLN A 214 -8.85 9.39 -11.97
N MET A 215 -7.72 10.07 -11.83
CA MET A 215 -6.80 9.90 -10.70
C MET A 215 -7.03 11.05 -9.72
N ILE A 216 -7.45 10.71 -8.51
CA ILE A 216 -7.80 11.65 -7.45
C ILE A 216 -6.79 11.49 -6.32
N ILE A 217 -6.16 12.59 -5.90
CA ILE A 217 -5.28 12.58 -4.75
C ILE A 217 -5.99 13.19 -3.57
N VAL A 218 -5.98 12.47 -2.45
CA VAL A 218 -6.46 12.97 -1.16
C VAL A 218 -5.25 13.13 -0.27
N ALA A 219 -4.91 14.38 0.04
CA ALA A 219 -3.74 14.66 0.84
C ALA A 219 -4.08 15.32 2.17
N ALA A 220 -3.52 14.78 3.24
CA ALA A 220 -3.68 15.30 4.58
C ALA A 220 -2.32 15.41 5.26
N ARG A 221 -2.23 16.26 6.28
CA ARG A 221 -1.05 16.26 7.13
C ARG A 221 -1.04 14.98 7.97
N PRO A 222 0.14 14.37 8.22
CA PRO A 222 0.27 13.32 9.22
C PRO A 222 -0.34 13.78 10.54
N GLY A 223 -1.01 12.84 11.22
CA GLY A 223 -1.74 13.08 12.45
C GLY A 223 -1.09 14.07 13.42
N VAL A 224 -1.69 15.25 13.54
CA VAL A 224 -1.49 16.13 14.69
C VAL A 224 -2.01 15.38 15.92
N GLY A 225 -1.11 15.08 16.87
CA GLY A 225 -1.41 14.24 18.04
C GLY A 225 -0.34 13.19 18.39
N LYS A 226 0.93 13.46 18.13
CA LYS A 226 2.08 12.63 18.54
C LYS A 226 3.17 13.43 19.26
N ALA A 227 2.88 14.68 19.65
CA ALA A 227 3.90 15.54 20.23
C ALA A 227 4.16 15.18 21.70
N LEU A 228 5.44 15.10 22.05
CA LEU A 228 5.94 14.81 23.39
C LEU A 228 6.82 15.97 23.86
N ALA A 229 6.96 16.16 25.17
CA ALA A 229 7.84 17.19 25.71
C ALA A 229 9.29 16.97 25.28
N LEU A 230 10.06 18.05 25.08
CA LEU A 230 11.43 17.97 24.57
C LEU A 230 12.38 17.12 25.43
N ASP A 231 12.14 17.06 26.73
CA ASP A 231 12.91 16.27 27.69
C ASP A 231 12.51 14.80 27.70
N THR A 232 11.51 14.38 26.92
CA THR A 232 11.07 12.99 26.86
C THR A 232 12.21 12.09 26.35
N PRO A 233 12.65 11.08 27.12
CA PRO A 233 13.72 10.19 26.71
C PRO A 233 13.22 9.23 25.62
N LEU A 234 14.06 8.98 24.62
CA LEU A 234 13.80 8.09 23.49
C LEU A 234 14.95 7.06 23.40
N PRO A 235 14.67 5.75 23.36
CA PRO A 235 15.73 4.76 23.17
C PRO A 235 16.30 4.79 21.76
N THR A 236 17.61 4.60 21.69
CA THR A 236 18.35 4.40 20.45
C THR A 236 19.07 3.05 20.47
N PRO A 237 19.51 2.52 19.32
CA PRO A 237 20.34 1.31 19.28
C PRO A 237 21.67 1.43 20.03
N SER A 238 22.11 2.65 20.38
CA SER A 238 23.37 2.94 21.06
C SER A 238 23.20 3.48 22.49
N GLY A 239 21.98 3.73 22.94
CA GLY A 239 21.73 4.32 24.26
C GLY A 239 20.39 5.06 24.29
N TRP A 240 20.44 6.33 24.68
CA TRP A 240 19.27 7.19 24.82
C TRP A 240 19.52 8.52 24.10
N THR A 241 18.45 9.12 23.61
CA THR A 241 18.38 10.52 23.18
C THR A 241 17.15 11.16 23.80
N THR A 242 16.93 12.44 23.56
CA THR A 242 15.73 13.15 24.00
C THR A 242 14.94 13.63 22.78
N MET A 243 13.65 13.89 22.98
CA MET A 243 12.80 14.48 21.94
C MET A 243 13.32 15.86 21.46
N GLY A 244 14.07 16.58 22.28
CA GLY A 244 14.72 17.84 21.92
C GLY A 244 15.96 17.66 21.05
N GLU A 245 16.74 16.60 21.28
CA GLU A 245 18.03 16.34 20.60
C GLU A 245 17.91 15.45 19.36
N VAL A 246 16.79 14.75 19.21
CA VAL A 246 16.58 13.87 18.06
C VAL A 246 16.45 14.67 16.75
N GLU A 247 17.21 14.25 15.73
CA GLU A 247 17.24 14.89 14.41
C GLU A 247 17.00 13.88 13.29
N ALA A 248 16.62 14.36 12.11
CA ALA A 248 16.52 13.53 10.92
C ALA A 248 17.87 12.83 10.65
N GLY A 249 17.82 11.51 10.44
CA GLY A 249 18.98 10.63 10.34
C GLY A 249 19.38 9.93 11.63
N SER A 250 18.82 10.32 12.79
CA SER A 250 19.01 9.59 14.05
C SER A 250 18.33 8.22 14.01
N PHE A 251 18.78 7.27 14.84
CA PHE A 251 18.14 5.96 14.97
C PHE A 251 17.43 5.84 16.32
N LEU A 252 16.15 5.44 16.27
CA LEU A 252 15.34 5.08 17.42
C LEU A 252 15.03 3.58 17.40
N ILE A 253 14.38 3.07 18.44
CA ILE A 253 13.82 1.72 18.44
C ILE A 253 12.32 1.80 18.14
N GLY A 254 11.83 0.92 17.26
CA GLY A 254 10.43 0.79 16.88
C GLY A 254 9.61 -0.05 17.87
N ALA A 255 8.27 0.00 17.75
CA ALA A 255 7.35 -0.80 18.56
C ALA A 255 7.55 -2.33 18.41
N ASP A 256 8.05 -2.73 17.23
CA ASP A 256 8.45 -4.09 16.86
C ASP A 256 9.80 -4.52 17.46
N GLY A 257 10.48 -3.62 18.19
CA GLY A 257 11.78 -3.85 18.81
C GLY A 257 12.97 -3.69 17.86
N ARG A 258 12.77 -3.28 16.60
CA ARG A 258 13.85 -3.12 15.63
C ARG A 258 14.35 -1.67 15.56
N PRO A 259 15.63 -1.43 15.21
CA PRO A 259 16.11 -0.10 14.88
C PRO A 259 15.32 0.52 13.73
N THR A 260 14.86 1.76 13.90
CA THR A 260 14.21 2.56 12.86
C THR A 260 14.89 3.93 12.78
N ARG A 261 14.96 4.50 11.58
CA ARG A 261 15.60 5.80 11.37
C ARG A 261 14.55 6.90 11.37
N VAL A 262 14.89 8.00 12.02
CA VAL A 262 14.11 9.23 12.05
C VAL A 262 14.23 9.89 10.69
N VAL A 263 13.10 10.01 9.99
CA VAL A 263 13.02 10.64 8.67
C VAL A 263 12.92 12.16 8.82
N ALA A 264 12.17 12.62 9.82
CA ALA A 264 11.93 14.03 10.06
C ALA A 264 11.60 14.31 11.53
N ALA A 265 11.92 15.53 11.98
CA ALA A 265 11.55 16.05 13.30
C ALA A 265 10.91 17.43 13.14
N THR A 266 9.80 17.70 13.83
CA THR A 266 9.12 19.01 13.75
C THR A 266 9.96 20.12 14.38
N GLU A 267 9.60 21.39 14.14
CA GLU A 267 10.01 22.46 15.04
C GLU A 267 9.33 22.31 16.41
N VAL A 268 9.88 23.00 17.41
CA VAL A 268 9.36 22.99 18.78
C VAL A 268 8.03 23.75 18.83
N MET A 269 6.96 23.06 19.22
CA MET A 269 5.61 23.60 19.36
C MET A 269 5.40 24.13 20.79
N THR A 270 4.82 25.31 20.95
CA THR A 270 4.56 25.93 22.26
C THR A 270 3.08 26.33 22.41
N GLY A 271 2.60 26.51 23.65
CA GLY A 271 1.22 26.95 23.91
C GLY A 271 0.14 25.86 23.82
N ARG A 272 0.52 24.59 23.65
CA ARG A 272 -0.41 23.44 23.61
C ARG A 272 -0.77 22.96 25.02
N PRO A 273 -2.02 22.55 25.31
CA PRO A 273 -2.37 21.96 26.59
C PRO A 273 -1.63 20.64 26.78
N CYS A 274 -0.86 20.54 27.87
CA CYS A 274 -0.02 19.39 28.17
C CYS A 274 -0.51 18.68 29.43
N PHE A 275 -0.27 17.38 29.46
CA PHE A 275 -0.59 16.52 30.59
C PHE A 275 0.62 15.68 30.96
N GLU A 276 0.80 15.47 32.25
CA GLU A 276 1.74 14.54 32.83
C GLU A 276 1.02 13.18 33.00
N VAL A 277 1.54 12.14 32.35
CA VAL A 277 1.05 10.75 32.47
C VAL A 277 2.04 9.96 33.31
N GLU A 278 1.61 9.51 34.48
CA GLU A 278 2.40 8.70 35.42
C GLU A 278 2.03 7.22 35.28
N PHE A 279 3.04 6.36 35.16
CA PHE A 279 2.91 4.92 35.00
C PHE A 279 3.29 4.15 36.28
N SER A 280 2.87 2.88 36.39
CA SER A 280 3.04 2.06 37.60
C SER A 280 4.47 1.68 37.93
N ASP A 281 5.37 1.80 36.97
CA ASP A 281 6.82 1.66 37.14
C ASP A 281 7.48 2.95 37.62
N GLY A 282 6.72 4.04 37.76
CA GLY A 282 7.21 5.35 38.18
C GLY A 282 7.66 6.24 37.02
N THR A 283 7.57 5.78 35.77
CA THR A 283 7.86 6.61 34.61
C THR A 283 6.80 7.69 34.44
N VAL A 284 7.24 8.88 34.06
CA VAL A 284 6.38 10.03 33.81
C VAL A 284 6.65 10.54 32.40
N ILE A 285 5.61 10.61 31.57
CA ILE A 285 5.71 11.17 30.22
C ILE A 285 4.81 12.39 30.14
N VAL A 286 5.39 13.49 29.66
CA VAL A 286 4.63 14.70 29.37
C VAL A 286 4.26 14.70 27.89
N ALA A 287 2.97 14.71 27.62
CA ALA A 287 2.43 14.67 26.28
C ALA A 287 1.36 15.76 26.08
N ASP A 288 1.18 16.18 24.84
CA ASP A 288 0.06 17.07 24.53
C ASP A 288 -1.30 16.36 24.72
N ALA A 289 -2.35 17.16 24.81
CA ALA A 289 -3.73 16.69 24.98
C ALA A 289 -4.18 15.66 23.93
N GLU A 290 -3.59 15.72 22.74
CA GLU A 290 -3.98 14.97 21.55
C GLU A 290 -3.13 13.71 21.36
N HIS A 291 -2.05 13.55 22.12
CA HIS A 291 -1.17 12.40 22.07
C HIS A 291 -1.97 11.12 22.29
N GLN A 292 -1.88 10.21 21.33
CA GLN A 292 -2.67 8.98 21.32
C GLN A 292 -1.93 7.82 21.98
N TRP A 293 -2.61 7.06 22.82
CA TRP A 293 -2.07 5.95 23.60
C TRP A 293 -2.88 4.69 23.34
N LEU A 294 -2.24 3.55 23.03
CA LEU A 294 -2.93 2.26 22.97
C LEU A 294 -3.11 1.68 24.38
N THR A 295 -4.36 1.65 24.88
CA THR A 295 -4.67 1.34 26.29
C THR A 295 -5.72 0.24 26.50
N GLU A 296 -5.48 -0.69 27.42
CA GLU A 296 -6.41 -1.71 27.96
C GLU A 296 -7.05 -1.21 29.26
N SER A 297 -8.29 -1.58 29.62
CA SER A 297 -8.90 -1.17 30.89
C SER A 297 -9.40 -2.35 31.72
N CYS A 298 -9.27 -2.26 33.06
CA CYS A 298 -9.50 -3.37 33.98
C CYS A 298 -10.97 -3.62 34.37
N SER A 299 -11.90 -2.75 33.96
CA SER A 299 -13.34 -2.86 34.30
C SER A 299 -14.11 -3.89 33.47
N GLU A 300 -13.48 -4.47 32.44
CA GLU A 300 -14.13 -5.40 31.53
C GLU A 300 -13.48 -6.78 31.63
N THR A 301 -14.27 -7.80 31.95
CA THR A 301 -13.88 -9.21 31.80
C THR A 301 -13.71 -9.53 30.32
N GLY A 302 -12.51 -9.27 29.80
CA GLY A 302 -12.09 -9.46 28.41
C GLY A 302 -11.10 -8.37 28.04
N GLY A 303 -9.80 -8.65 28.14
CA GLY A 303 -8.71 -7.68 27.92
C GLY A 303 -8.65 -7.15 26.48
N PHE A 304 -9.42 -6.09 26.19
CA PHE A 304 -9.48 -5.44 24.88
C PHE A 304 -8.76 -4.09 24.87
N TRP A 305 -8.01 -3.83 23.79
CA TRP A 305 -7.11 -2.67 23.63
C TRP A 305 -7.79 -1.54 22.81
N ALA A 306 -7.75 -0.29 23.30
CA ALA A 306 -8.34 0.88 22.65
C ALA A 306 -7.37 2.08 22.62
N ILE A 307 -7.33 2.80 21.50
CA ILE A 307 -6.56 4.04 21.37
C ILE A 307 -7.30 5.18 22.09
N ARG A 308 -6.62 5.91 22.97
CA ARG A 308 -7.16 7.03 23.75
C ARG A 308 -6.20 8.21 23.70
N THR A 309 -6.70 9.44 23.60
CA THR A 309 -5.84 10.64 23.72
C THR A 309 -5.46 10.92 25.18
N THR A 310 -4.40 11.69 25.43
CA THR A 310 -4.02 12.06 26.81
C THR A 310 -5.15 12.77 27.55
N ALA A 311 -5.92 13.61 26.86
CA ALA A 311 -7.12 14.24 27.44
C ALA A 311 -8.20 13.19 27.80
N GLN A 312 -8.41 12.17 26.97
CA GLN A 312 -9.36 11.09 27.26
C GLN A 312 -8.89 10.18 28.41
N LEU A 313 -7.57 10.01 28.58
CA LEU A 313 -7.01 9.33 29.74
C LEU A 313 -7.21 10.16 31.01
N PHE A 314 -7.03 11.48 30.93
CA PHE A 314 -7.31 12.40 32.03
C PHE A 314 -8.77 12.33 32.51
N ASP A 315 -9.72 12.42 31.58
CA ASP A 315 -11.17 12.38 31.89
C ASP A 315 -11.59 11.04 32.54
N ARG A 316 -10.81 9.98 32.31
CA ARG A 316 -11.04 8.64 32.88
C ARG A 316 -10.17 8.34 34.09
N SER A 317 -9.23 9.22 34.44
CA SER A 317 -8.35 9.02 35.58
C SER A 317 -9.18 8.96 36.86
N GLY A 318 -9.12 7.82 37.57
CA GLY A 318 -9.93 7.55 38.76
C GLY A 318 -11.26 6.81 38.53
N LEU A 319 -11.70 6.59 37.29
CA LEU A 319 -12.90 5.78 36.99
C LEU A 319 -12.58 4.29 36.83
N CYS A 320 -11.45 3.96 36.21
CA CYS A 320 -10.99 2.59 36.01
C CYS A 320 -9.47 2.54 35.83
N ARG A 321 -8.85 1.41 36.16
CA ARG A 321 -7.42 1.18 35.89
C ARG A 321 -7.21 1.01 34.38
N GLN A 322 -6.13 1.60 33.87
CA GLN A 322 -5.79 1.60 32.45
C GLN A 322 -4.37 1.05 32.27
N PHE A 323 -4.11 0.27 31.23
CA PHE A 323 -2.80 -0.31 30.95
C PHE A 323 -2.36 0.02 29.53
N ILE A 324 -1.06 0.13 29.25
CA ILE A 324 -0.48 0.35 27.92
C ILE A 324 0.29 -0.89 27.50
N ARG A 325 0.23 -1.24 26.21
CA ARG A 325 1.00 -2.35 25.64
C ARG A 325 2.46 -1.95 25.47
N MET A 326 3.34 -2.78 25.98
CA MET A 326 4.78 -2.57 25.89
C MET A 326 5.34 -3.07 24.55
N SER A 327 6.55 -2.60 24.21
CA SER A 327 7.28 -3.00 23.01
C SER A 327 7.58 -4.49 22.94
N ALA A 328 7.71 -5.03 21.73
CA ALA A 328 8.32 -6.34 21.54
C ALA A 328 9.80 -6.34 22.00
N ALA A 329 10.34 -7.53 22.27
CA ALA A 329 11.76 -7.68 22.64
C ALA A 329 12.66 -7.11 21.55
N TRP A 330 13.65 -6.30 21.92
CA TRP A 330 14.48 -5.62 20.92
C TRP A 330 15.33 -6.61 20.15
N ASP A 331 15.38 -6.43 18.84
CA ASP A 331 16.12 -7.26 17.90
C ASP A 331 17.40 -6.52 17.48
N LEU A 332 18.42 -6.62 18.34
CA LEU A 332 19.72 -5.96 18.18
C LEU A 332 20.82 -6.99 17.87
N PRO A 333 21.87 -6.61 17.11
CA PRO A 333 22.96 -7.51 16.76
C PRO A 333 23.78 -7.94 17.98
N ALA A 334 24.47 -9.08 17.86
CA ALA A 334 25.39 -9.53 18.89
C ALA A 334 26.63 -8.62 18.95
N LEU A 335 27.04 -8.25 20.17
CA LEU A 335 28.19 -7.37 20.38
C LEU A 335 29.37 -8.16 20.98
N PRO A 336 30.62 -7.83 20.60
CA PRO A 336 31.80 -8.33 21.28
C PRO A 336 31.96 -7.62 22.62
N LEU A 337 31.58 -8.29 23.71
CA LEU A 337 31.56 -7.72 25.05
C LEU A 337 32.88 -8.04 25.80
N PRO A 338 33.44 -7.10 26.58
CA PRO A 338 34.67 -7.31 27.35
C PRO A 338 34.60 -8.47 28.34
N LEU A 339 33.41 -8.71 28.90
CA LEU A 339 33.07 -9.87 29.71
C LEU A 339 31.89 -10.60 29.08
N SER A 340 31.81 -11.90 29.34
CA SER A 340 30.60 -12.63 29.01
C SER A 340 29.40 -12.05 29.79
N PRO A 341 28.19 -11.98 29.20
CA PRO A 341 27.01 -11.48 29.90
C PRO A 341 26.74 -12.20 31.22
N ARG A 342 27.01 -13.51 31.27
CA ARG A 342 26.94 -14.31 32.50
C ARG A 342 27.96 -13.85 33.54
N ALA A 343 29.22 -13.64 33.16
CA ALA A 343 30.27 -13.20 34.07
C ALA A 343 29.96 -11.82 34.68
N LEU A 344 29.45 -10.89 33.87
CA LEU A 344 29.01 -9.59 34.37
C LEU A 344 27.83 -9.73 35.35
N GLY A 345 26.83 -10.57 35.06
CA GLY A 345 25.69 -10.78 35.97
C GLY A 345 26.10 -11.40 37.31
N LEU A 346 27.05 -12.34 37.31
CA LEU A 346 27.63 -12.91 38.53
C LEU A 346 28.42 -11.87 39.34
N PHE A 347 29.17 -11.00 38.65
CA PHE A 347 29.88 -9.90 39.30
C PHE A 347 28.91 -8.92 39.98
N LEU A 348 27.89 -8.46 39.25
CA LEU A 348 26.89 -7.49 39.73
C LEU A 348 25.98 -8.05 40.83
N SER A 349 25.70 -9.36 40.84
CA SER A 349 24.99 -10.02 41.95
C SER A 349 25.84 -10.17 43.22
N GLY A 350 27.15 -9.90 43.15
CA GLY A 350 28.07 -10.04 44.26
C GLY A 350 28.52 -11.47 44.53
N LEU A 351 28.26 -12.39 43.59
CA LEU A 351 28.78 -13.75 43.57
C LEU A 351 30.11 -13.85 42.80
N GLY A 352 30.62 -12.72 42.30
CA GLY A 352 31.81 -12.66 41.46
C GLY A 352 33.06 -13.29 42.10
N ASP A 353 33.26 -13.11 43.40
CA ASP A 353 34.42 -13.67 44.13
C ASP A 353 34.34 -15.20 44.33
N LEU A 354 33.20 -15.84 44.02
CA LEU A 354 32.98 -17.28 44.20
C LEU A 354 33.02 -18.08 42.88
N GLU A 355 32.74 -17.44 41.74
CA GLU A 355 32.55 -18.12 40.44
C GLU A 355 33.34 -17.52 39.25
N LEU A 356 34.00 -16.37 39.39
CA LEU A 356 34.80 -15.76 38.31
C LEU A 356 36.28 -16.14 38.39
N THR A 357 36.95 -16.15 37.25
CA THR A 357 38.42 -16.24 37.19
C THR A 357 39.09 -14.92 37.60
N ASP A 358 40.36 -14.97 38.06
CA ASP A 358 41.13 -13.77 38.42
C ASP A 358 41.24 -12.75 37.27
N GLU A 359 41.26 -13.23 36.03
CA GLU A 359 41.29 -12.40 34.82
C GLU A 359 39.94 -11.68 34.59
N GLU A 360 38.82 -12.40 34.70
CA GLU A 360 37.48 -11.80 34.60
C GLU A 360 37.21 -10.81 35.73
N LEU A 361 37.66 -11.11 36.95
CA LEU A 361 37.51 -10.23 38.10
C LEU A 361 38.31 -8.93 37.93
N ARG A 362 39.49 -9.00 37.29
CA ARG A 362 40.28 -7.81 36.92
C ARG A 362 39.56 -6.97 35.87
N VAL A 363 39.08 -7.58 34.79
CA VAL A 363 38.34 -6.87 33.73
C VAL A 363 37.04 -6.25 34.28
N ALA A 364 36.36 -6.94 35.20
CA ALA A 364 35.15 -6.41 35.86
C ALA A 364 35.44 -5.18 36.74
N LYS A 365 36.58 -5.18 37.45
CA LYS A 365 37.04 -4.03 38.24
C LYS A 365 37.47 -2.86 37.35
N ASP A 366 38.03 -3.15 36.18
CA ASP A 366 38.44 -2.14 35.18
C ASP A 366 37.25 -1.47 34.46
N LEU A 367 36.03 -2.04 34.54
CA LEU A 367 34.79 -1.44 34.03
C LEU A 367 34.21 -0.33 34.94
N ASP A 368 34.95 0.10 35.97
CA ASP A 368 34.61 1.20 36.89
C ASP A 368 33.28 1.01 37.66
N LEU A 369 32.87 -0.25 37.85
CA LEU A 369 31.62 -0.64 38.50
C LEU A 369 31.68 -0.66 40.05
N ALA A 370 32.79 -0.20 40.63
CA ALA A 370 33.09 -0.37 42.05
C ALA A 370 32.38 0.65 42.95
N ASP A 371 32.18 1.89 42.47
CA ASP A 371 31.62 2.99 43.25
C ASP A 371 30.13 3.27 42.93
N ASP A 372 29.69 3.06 41.68
CA ASP A 372 28.28 3.16 41.26
C ASP A 372 27.87 1.97 40.36
N PRO A 373 27.21 0.94 40.92
CA PRO A 373 26.90 -0.28 40.17
C PRO A 373 25.80 -0.01 39.14
N HIS A 374 26.18 -0.05 37.86
CA HIS A 374 25.28 0.07 36.71
C HIS A 374 25.56 -1.04 35.67
N ILE A 375 24.62 -1.31 34.76
CA ILE A 375 24.85 -2.19 33.61
C ILE A 375 25.34 -1.32 32.43
N PRO A 376 26.54 -1.56 31.88
CA PRO A 376 27.03 -0.74 30.77
C PRO A 376 26.13 -0.84 29.54
N ALA A 377 25.93 0.28 28.83
CA ALA A 377 25.01 0.38 27.69
C ALA A 377 25.25 -0.67 26.60
N ALA A 378 26.51 -1.09 26.38
CA ALA A 378 26.85 -2.15 25.44
C ALA A 378 26.16 -3.49 25.77
N TYR A 379 25.94 -3.79 27.06
CA TYR A 379 25.23 -4.99 27.50
C TYR A 379 23.70 -4.80 27.39
N LEU A 380 23.19 -3.59 27.63
CA LEU A 380 21.77 -3.24 27.44
C LEU A 380 21.36 -3.16 25.96
N ARG A 381 22.31 -3.02 25.03
CA ARG A 381 22.11 -3.01 23.58
C ARG A 381 22.60 -4.26 22.86
N ALA A 382 23.04 -5.28 23.61
CA ALA A 382 23.49 -6.54 23.06
C ALA A 382 22.35 -7.36 22.46
N SER A 383 22.67 -8.45 21.76
CA SER A 383 21.64 -9.35 21.22
C SER A 383 20.69 -9.86 22.31
N ARG A 384 19.47 -10.22 21.92
CA ARG A 384 18.47 -10.79 22.84
C ARG A 384 19.04 -11.91 23.69
N ARG A 385 19.77 -12.84 23.07
CA ARG A 385 20.42 -13.96 23.77
C ARG A 385 21.42 -13.47 24.83
N GLN A 386 22.27 -12.49 24.50
CA GLN A 386 23.24 -11.94 25.44
C GLN A 386 22.56 -11.23 26.62
N ARG A 387 21.46 -10.53 26.37
CA ARG A 387 20.64 -9.90 27.43
C ARG A 387 19.92 -10.91 28.32
N GLU A 388 19.42 -12.01 27.75
CA GLU A 388 18.83 -13.12 28.51
C GLU A 388 19.87 -13.82 29.40
N GLU A 389 21.09 -14.03 28.90
CA GLU A 389 22.20 -14.60 29.66
C GLU A 389 22.62 -13.68 30.82
N LEU A 390 22.66 -12.36 30.61
CA LEU A 390 22.93 -11.37 31.66
C LEU A 390 21.85 -11.40 32.76
N LEU A 391 20.57 -11.34 32.35
CA LEU A 391 19.44 -11.33 33.28
C LEU A 391 19.38 -12.63 34.10
N ALA A 392 19.68 -13.78 33.49
CA ALA A 392 19.71 -15.06 34.19
C ALA A 392 20.83 -15.17 35.24
N ALA A 393 21.95 -14.48 35.02
CA ALA A 393 23.10 -14.47 35.92
C ALA A 393 22.97 -13.44 37.06
N LEU A 394 22.14 -12.42 36.89
CA LEU A 394 21.71 -11.51 37.95
C LEU A 394 20.78 -12.28 38.92
N GLN A 395 21.34 -13.10 39.81
CA GLN A 395 20.57 -13.69 40.92
C GLN A 395 20.21 -12.58 41.91
N ILE A 396 18.91 -12.29 42.02
CA ILE A 396 18.38 -11.07 42.66
C ILE A 396 18.17 -11.30 44.16
N ASP A 397 19.19 -10.98 44.97
CA ASP A 397 19.03 -10.83 46.42
C ASP A 397 19.53 -9.45 46.88
N GLY A 398 18.64 -8.67 47.50
CA GLY A 398 18.92 -7.48 48.34
C GLY A 398 19.59 -6.24 47.71
N ARG A 399 20.42 -6.38 46.66
CA ARG A 399 21.14 -5.29 45.96
C ARG A 399 20.36 -4.65 44.81
N PHE A 400 19.15 -5.17 44.54
CA PHE A 400 18.27 -4.73 43.45
C PHE A 400 18.01 -3.21 43.44
N ALA A 401 18.01 -2.56 44.61
CA ALA A 401 17.72 -1.14 44.71
C ALA A 401 18.70 -0.22 43.96
N ARG A 402 19.96 -0.62 43.77
CA ARG A 402 20.98 0.23 43.11
C ARG A 402 21.04 0.04 41.59
N LEU A 403 20.79 -1.18 41.11
CA LEU A 403 20.77 -1.54 39.68
C LEU A 403 19.38 -1.43 39.03
N ARG A 404 18.39 -0.95 39.78
CA ARG A 404 16.98 -1.05 39.42
C ARG A 404 16.68 -0.48 38.04
N ARG A 405 17.18 0.71 37.73
CA ARG A 405 16.94 1.38 36.44
C ARG A 405 17.45 0.57 35.25
N ASP A 406 18.68 0.07 35.34
CA ASP A 406 19.29 -0.68 34.25
C ASP A 406 18.68 -2.08 34.08
N VAL A 407 18.27 -2.70 35.19
CA VAL A 407 17.54 -3.97 35.17
C VAL A 407 16.15 -3.77 34.59
N ASP A 408 15.45 -2.69 34.95
CA ASP A 408 14.14 -2.34 34.39
C ASP A 408 14.25 -2.11 32.86
N GLU A 409 15.29 -1.40 32.40
CA GLU A 409 15.59 -1.25 30.97
C GLU A 409 15.95 -2.59 30.29
N LEU A 410 16.75 -3.43 30.94
CA LEU A 410 17.11 -4.77 30.44
C LEU A 410 15.87 -5.66 30.28
N VAL A 411 14.96 -5.62 31.26
CA VAL A 411 13.72 -6.40 31.28
C VAL A 411 12.72 -5.86 30.25
N ALA A 412 12.61 -4.53 30.11
CA ALA A 412 11.81 -3.88 29.07
C ALA A 412 12.32 -4.23 27.67
N GLY A 413 13.64 -4.15 27.45
CA GLY A 413 14.26 -4.50 26.17
C GLY A 413 14.16 -6.00 25.82
N LEU A 414 13.90 -6.87 26.79
CA LEU A 414 13.61 -8.29 26.59
C LEU A 414 12.12 -8.57 26.37
N GLY A 415 11.25 -7.55 26.39
CA GLY A 415 9.81 -7.69 26.18
C GLY A 415 9.14 -8.57 27.24
N ARG A 416 9.62 -8.55 28.49
CA ARG A 416 9.08 -9.40 29.58
C ARG A 416 7.88 -8.79 30.32
N HIS A 417 7.56 -7.54 30.04
CA HIS A 417 6.32 -6.90 30.48
C HIS A 417 5.37 -6.84 29.30
N ASP A 418 4.20 -7.45 29.41
CA ASP A 418 3.18 -7.37 28.35
C ASP A 418 2.42 -6.04 28.41
N ARG A 419 2.36 -5.41 29.59
CA ARG A 419 1.61 -4.17 29.85
C ARG A 419 2.11 -3.38 31.06
N VAL A 420 1.91 -2.05 31.06
CA VAL A 420 2.18 -1.12 32.18
C VAL A 420 0.91 -0.36 32.57
N GLU A 421 0.60 -0.16 33.86
CA GLU A 421 -0.60 0.58 34.29
C GLU A 421 -0.36 2.10 34.28
N ILE A 422 -1.35 2.89 33.85
CA ILE A 422 -1.40 4.35 34.04
C ILE A 422 -1.96 4.62 35.44
N VAL A 423 -1.12 5.20 36.30
CA VAL A 423 -1.43 5.52 37.69
C VAL A 423 -2.13 6.86 37.81
N ALA A 424 -1.70 7.86 37.05
CA ALA A 424 -2.29 9.19 37.08
C ALA A 424 -2.11 9.91 35.74
N VAL A 425 -3.06 10.80 35.45
CA VAL A 425 -2.90 11.81 34.39
C VAL A 425 -3.21 13.15 35.02
N ARG A 426 -2.33 14.15 34.89
CA ARG A 426 -2.49 15.47 35.51
C ARG A 426 -2.30 16.57 34.48
N PRO A 427 -3.16 17.60 34.42
CA PRO A 427 -2.93 18.74 33.56
C PRO A 427 -1.74 19.53 34.11
N ILE A 428 -0.87 20.00 33.21
CA ILE A 428 0.27 20.84 33.56
C ILE A 428 0.26 22.14 32.75
N ALA A 429 1.10 23.09 33.13
CA ALA A 429 1.37 24.25 32.28
C ALA A 429 1.90 23.79 30.92
N SER A 430 1.54 24.50 29.86
CA SER A 430 2.02 24.19 28.51
C SER A 430 3.55 24.17 28.50
N VAL A 431 4.13 23.05 28.06
CA VAL A 431 5.57 22.90 27.82
C VAL A 431 5.85 22.85 26.32
N PRO A 432 7.08 23.18 25.90
CA PRO A 432 7.48 22.96 24.52
C PRO A 432 7.43 21.46 24.17
N VAL A 433 6.74 21.12 23.09
CA VAL A 433 6.56 19.74 22.62
C VAL A 433 7.02 19.59 21.18
N ARG A 434 7.45 18.41 20.78
CA ARG A 434 7.94 18.11 19.42
C ARG A 434 7.51 16.71 19.00
N CYS A 435 7.44 16.48 17.70
CA CYS A 435 7.08 15.19 17.12
C CYS A 435 8.17 14.74 16.14
N VAL A 436 8.41 13.44 16.06
CA VAL A 436 9.30 12.80 15.08
C VAL A 436 8.58 11.79 14.22
N GLU A 437 9.14 11.54 13.04
CA GLU A 437 8.66 10.56 12.07
C GLU A 437 9.75 9.54 11.79
N VAL A 438 9.37 8.27 11.70
CA VAL A 438 10.28 7.13 11.58
C VAL A 438 9.91 6.26 10.38
N ASP A 439 10.91 5.60 9.79
CA ASP A 439 10.81 4.87 8.52
C ASP A 439 10.36 3.40 8.64
N ASN A 440 9.86 2.98 9.80
CA ASN A 440 9.29 1.63 9.96
C ASN A 440 7.83 1.55 9.50
N HIS A 441 7.41 0.32 9.17
CA HIS A 441 6.10 0.00 8.59
C HIS A 441 4.92 0.52 9.43
N ASP A 442 5.07 0.54 10.75
CA ASP A 442 4.00 0.94 11.65
C ASP A 442 4.02 2.45 11.97
N HIS A 443 5.07 3.18 11.58
CA HIS A 443 5.37 4.56 11.96
C HIS A 443 5.32 4.80 13.48
N LEU A 444 5.71 3.77 14.23
CA LEU A 444 5.71 3.69 15.69
C LEU A 444 7.14 3.70 16.20
N TYR A 445 7.45 4.61 17.11
CA TYR A 445 8.71 4.60 17.86
C TYR A 445 8.42 4.50 19.35
N LEU A 446 9.39 3.96 20.08
CA LEU A 446 9.32 3.85 21.53
C LEU A 446 9.60 5.22 22.16
N ALA A 447 8.80 5.62 23.13
CA ALA A 447 8.99 6.86 23.88
C ALA A 447 8.86 6.64 25.39
N GLY A 448 9.62 7.44 26.15
CA GLY A 448 9.76 7.30 27.60
C GLY A 448 10.65 6.12 27.99
N GLU A 449 10.89 5.95 29.29
CA GLU A 449 11.64 4.79 29.81
C GLU A 449 10.90 3.46 29.58
N THR A 450 9.63 3.53 29.16
CA THR A 450 8.65 2.44 29.09
C THR A 450 8.08 2.17 27.69
N MET A 451 8.61 2.80 26.64
CA MET A 451 8.54 2.26 25.27
C MET A 451 7.13 2.10 24.62
N ILE A 452 6.44 3.20 24.30
CA ILE A 452 5.00 3.23 23.90
C ILE A 452 4.70 3.78 22.45
N PRO A 453 3.72 3.27 21.64
CA PRO A 453 3.44 3.67 20.21
C PRO A 453 2.06 4.38 19.78
N THR A 454 1.93 4.98 18.54
CA THR A 454 0.81 5.90 17.98
C THR A 454 0.38 5.89 16.41
N HIS A 455 -0.89 6.17 15.94
CA HIS A 455 -1.43 5.98 14.50
C HIS A 455 -2.31 7.12 13.81
N ASN A 456 -2.66 7.07 12.46
CA ASN A 456 -3.83 7.76 11.75
C ASN A 456 -4.13 7.47 10.21
N SER A 457 -5.40 7.22 9.78
CA SER A 457 -5.97 7.47 8.39
C SER A 457 -7.52 7.27 8.29
N THR A 458 -8.34 8.20 7.73
CA THR A 458 -9.85 8.10 7.73
C THR A 458 -10.67 8.53 6.49
N LEU A 459 -10.25 9.48 5.63
CA LEU A 459 -11.14 10.02 4.57
C LEU A 459 -11.38 9.07 3.37
N GLY A 460 -10.37 8.30 2.92
CA GLY A 460 -10.57 7.36 1.81
C GLY A 460 -11.57 6.24 2.14
N LEU A 461 -11.73 5.92 3.42
CA LEU A 461 -12.73 4.96 3.90
C LEU A 461 -14.16 5.50 3.71
N ASP A 462 -14.38 6.80 3.87
CA ASP A 462 -15.71 7.41 3.69
C ASP A 462 -16.17 7.36 2.22
N PHE A 463 -15.26 7.56 1.26
CA PHE A 463 -15.58 7.40 -0.16
C PHE A 463 -15.92 5.95 -0.52
N ALA A 464 -15.15 4.99 -0.01
CA ALA A 464 -15.42 3.56 -0.21
C ALA A 464 -16.76 3.15 0.43
N ARG A 465 -17.08 3.65 1.64
CA ARG A 465 -18.37 3.45 2.31
C ARG A 465 -19.53 4.01 1.50
N SER A 466 -19.41 5.25 0.99
CA SER A 466 -20.44 5.84 0.14
C SER A 466 -20.69 4.99 -1.10
N CYS A 467 -19.61 4.59 -1.79
CA CYS A 467 -19.69 3.78 -3.00
C CYS A 467 -20.35 2.41 -2.75
N SER A 468 -19.82 1.61 -1.82
CA SER A 468 -20.26 0.22 -1.66
C SER A 468 -21.41 0.04 -0.69
N VAL A 469 -21.40 0.71 0.47
CA VAL A 469 -22.42 0.48 1.50
C VAL A 469 -23.71 1.25 1.17
N LYS A 470 -23.60 2.53 0.75
CA LYS A 470 -24.79 3.34 0.47
C LYS A 470 -25.37 3.11 -0.93
N HIS A 471 -24.52 2.89 -1.93
CA HIS A 471 -24.95 2.82 -3.34
C HIS A 471 -24.80 1.42 -3.95
N GLY A 472 -24.28 0.43 -3.22
CA GLY A 472 -24.17 -0.95 -3.70
C GLY A 472 -23.20 -1.12 -4.88
N LEU A 473 -22.28 -0.17 -5.10
CA LEU A 473 -21.31 -0.20 -6.18
C LEU A 473 -20.00 -0.84 -5.72
N THR A 474 -19.38 -1.64 -6.59
CA THR A 474 -18.17 -2.38 -6.23
C THR A 474 -16.99 -1.45 -6.00
N SER A 475 -16.33 -1.55 -4.84
CA SER A 475 -15.09 -0.81 -4.56
C SER A 475 -14.00 -1.69 -3.97
N ALA A 476 -12.75 -1.28 -4.14
CA ALA A 476 -11.57 -1.97 -3.62
C ALA A 476 -10.68 -1.01 -2.83
N ILE A 477 -10.21 -1.44 -1.66
CA ILE A 477 -9.24 -0.74 -0.82
C ILE A 477 -7.95 -1.57 -0.80
N PHE A 478 -6.86 -1.00 -1.28
CA PHE A 478 -5.51 -1.52 -1.10
C PHE A 478 -4.85 -0.74 0.03
N SER A 479 -4.70 -1.38 1.18
CA SER A 479 -4.09 -0.77 2.36
C SER A 479 -2.71 -1.36 2.62
N LEU A 480 -1.75 -0.45 2.76
CA LEU A 480 -0.33 -0.70 3.03
C LEU A 480 0.03 -0.32 4.46
N GLU A 481 -0.82 0.48 5.13
CA GLU A 481 -0.59 0.97 6.49
C GLU A 481 -1.51 0.25 7.50
N MET A 482 -2.75 -0.05 7.12
CA MET A 482 -3.77 -0.57 8.04
C MET A 482 -4.16 -2.01 7.73
N SER A 483 -4.28 -2.83 8.78
CA SER A 483 -4.84 -4.18 8.64
C SER A 483 -6.30 -4.15 8.23
N ARG A 484 -6.76 -5.22 7.55
CA ARG A 484 -8.16 -5.39 7.17
C ARG A 484 -9.11 -5.29 8.36
N THR A 485 -8.72 -5.84 9.50
CA THR A 485 -9.51 -5.77 10.74
C THR A 485 -9.69 -4.33 11.20
N GLU A 486 -8.65 -3.49 11.11
CA GLU A 486 -8.75 -2.09 11.48
C GLU A 486 -9.69 -1.31 10.56
N ILE A 487 -9.58 -1.54 9.24
CA ILE A 487 -10.46 -0.94 8.23
C ILE A 487 -11.92 -1.30 8.51
N VAL A 488 -12.20 -2.59 8.76
CA VAL A 488 -13.56 -3.07 9.08
C VAL A 488 -14.09 -2.45 10.37
N MET A 489 -13.28 -2.36 11.43
CA MET A 489 -13.70 -1.72 12.69
C MET A 489 -14.06 -0.25 12.49
N ARG A 490 -13.24 0.50 11.75
CA ARG A 490 -13.51 1.91 11.43
C ARG A 490 -14.77 2.07 10.59
N MET A 491 -14.99 1.16 9.64
CA MET A 491 -16.21 1.14 8.84
C MET A 491 -17.46 0.90 9.69
N LEU A 492 -17.43 -0.09 10.58
CA LEU A 492 -18.54 -0.40 11.48
C LEU A 492 -18.83 0.78 12.43
N SER A 493 -17.77 1.37 12.99
CA SER A 493 -17.84 2.57 13.86
C SER A 493 -18.56 3.72 13.15
N ALA A 494 -18.17 3.98 11.91
CA ALA A 494 -18.70 5.10 11.15
C ALA A 494 -20.16 4.88 10.69
N GLU A 495 -20.57 3.63 10.38
CA GLU A 495 -21.94 3.31 9.95
C GLU A 495 -22.90 3.21 11.14
N ALA A 496 -22.49 2.53 12.21
CA ALA A 496 -23.32 2.33 13.38
C ALA A 496 -23.34 3.55 14.31
N ARG A 497 -22.48 4.56 14.06
CA ARG A 497 -22.28 5.75 14.91
C ARG A 497 -21.90 5.36 16.34
N ILE A 498 -21.05 4.35 16.46
CA ILE A 498 -20.54 3.84 17.73
C ILE A 498 -19.09 4.30 17.80
N ARG A 499 -18.68 4.86 18.95
CA ARG A 499 -17.32 5.38 19.08
C ARG A 499 -16.33 4.24 18.81
N LEU A 500 -15.31 4.51 17.99
CA LEU A 500 -14.31 3.49 17.64
C LEU A 500 -13.65 2.90 18.89
N GLY A 501 -13.42 3.75 19.90
CA GLY A 501 -12.90 3.32 21.20
C GLY A 501 -13.84 2.39 21.96
N ASP A 502 -15.15 2.58 21.85
CA ASP A 502 -16.16 1.74 22.50
C ASP A 502 -16.27 0.37 21.79
N MET A 503 -16.17 0.35 20.45
CA MET A 503 -16.13 -0.88 19.65
C MET A 503 -14.85 -1.69 19.88
N ARG A 504 -13.69 -1.02 19.86
CA ARG A 504 -12.39 -1.66 20.12
C ARG A 504 -12.25 -2.14 21.55
N GLY A 505 -12.86 -1.41 22.49
CA GLY A 505 -12.87 -1.75 23.91
C GLY A 505 -13.98 -2.73 24.32
N GLY A 506 -14.93 -3.07 23.44
CA GLY A 506 -16.04 -3.96 23.80
C GLY A 506 -17.01 -3.39 24.84
N THR A 507 -17.00 -2.07 25.06
CA THR A 507 -17.87 -1.35 26.01
C THR A 507 -19.21 -0.93 25.41
N MET A 508 -19.58 -1.58 24.32
CA MET A 508 -20.82 -1.32 23.60
C MET A 508 -22.02 -1.62 24.49
N SER A 509 -22.88 -0.63 24.66
CA SER A 509 -24.18 -0.82 25.32
C SER A 509 -25.07 -1.79 24.53
N ASP A 510 -26.10 -2.34 25.14
CA ASP A 510 -27.09 -3.19 24.44
C ASP A 510 -27.73 -2.46 23.24
N ASP A 511 -27.87 -1.14 23.33
CA ASP A 511 -28.34 -0.28 22.25
C ASP A 511 -27.29 -0.12 21.13
N ASP A 512 -25.99 -0.02 21.48
CA ASP A 512 -24.90 -0.07 20.50
C ASP A 512 -24.85 -1.41 19.77
N TRP A 513 -24.99 -2.52 20.49
CA TRP A 513 -25.09 -3.85 19.88
C TRP A 513 -26.28 -3.97 18.95
N THR A 514 -27.42 -3.41 19.33
CA THR A 514 -28.62 -3.36 18.48
C THR A 514 -28.40 -2.52 17.23
N ARG A 515 -27.75 -1.35 17.34
CA ARG A 515 -27.37 -0.51 16.18
C ARG A 515 -26.41 -1.22 15.24
N LEU A 516 -25.39 -1.87 15.80
CA LEU A 516 -24.40 -2.62 15.03
C LEU A 516 -25.05 -3.78 14.28
N ALA A 517 -25.86 -4.59 14.96
CA ALA A 517 -26.55 -5.73 14.35
C ALA A 517 -27.45 -5.31 13.19
N ARG A 518 -28.14 -4.15 13.29
CA ARG A 518 -28.95 -3.60 12.20
C ARG A 518 -28.12 -3.22 10.97
N ARG A 519 -26.94 -2.64 11.17
CA ARG A 519 -26.05 -2.23 10.06
C ARG A 519 -25.18 -3.36 9.52
N MET A 520 -24.99 -4.43 10.28
CA MET A 520 -24.14 -5.55 9.89
C MET A 520 -24.64 -6.23 8.61
N SER A 521 -25.96 -6.33 8.42
CA SER A 521 -26.54 -6.90 7.18
C SER A 521 -26.18 -6.06 5.96
N GLU A 522 -26.36 -4.74 6.03
CA GLU A 522 -26.04 -3.80 4.94
C GLU A 522 -24.55 -3.83 4.60
N ILE A 523 -23.67 -3.86 5.62
CA ILE A 523 -22.22 -3.88 5.43
C ILE A 523 -21.74 -5.23 4.88
N SER A 524 -22.35 -6.34 5.32
CA SER A 524 -21.98 -7.68 4.85
C SER A 524 -22.39 -7.95 3.40
N GLU A 525 -23.42 -7.28 2.91
CA GLU A 525 -23.89 -7.40 1.52
C GLU A 525 -23.17 -6.41 0.58
N ALA A 526 -22.50 -5.40 1.12
CA ALA A 526 -21.80 -4.38 0.34
C ALA A 526 -20.64 -5.00 -0.47
N PRO A 527 -20.52 -4.70 -1.78
CA PRO A 527 -19.46 -5.23 -2.64
C PRO A 527 -18.12 -4.48 -2.45
N LEU A 528 -17.59 -4.52 -1.21
CA LEU A 528 -16.33 -3.91 -0.83
C LEU A 528 -15.23 -4.97 -0.63
N PHE A 529 -14.12 -4.81 -1.35
CA PHE A 529 -12.96 -5.69 -1.26
C PHE A 529 -11.80 -4.97 -0.58
N VAL A 530 -11.16 -5.62 0.40
CA VAL A 530 -10.00 -5.05 1.12
C VAL A 530 -8.80 -5.98 0.98
N ASP A 531 -7.67 -5.41 0.59
CA ASP A 531 -6.39 -6.08 0.49
C ASP A 531 -5.36 -5.36 1.36
N ASP A 532 -4.88 -6.05 2.38
CA ASP A 532 -3.88 -5.61 3.37
C ASP A 532 -2.58 -6.41 3.26
N SER A 533 -2.30 -7.00 2.08
CA SER A 533 -1.07 -7.76 1.87
C SER A 533 0.16 -6.85 2.04
N PRO A 534 1.20 -7.29 2.75
CA PRO A 534 2.43 -6.51 2.90
C PRO A 534 3.16 -6.39 1.55
N ASN A 535 3.82 -5.26 1.32
CA ASN A 535 4.68 -5.01 0.15
C ASN A 535 3.98 -5.14 -1.23
N LEU A 536 2.70 -4.78 -1.35
CA LEU A 536 2.00 -4.81 -2.63
C LEU A 536 2.70 -3.95 -3.69
N THR A 537 3.03 -4.56 -4.81
CA THR A 537 3.54 -3.86 -5.99
C THR A 537 2.40 -3.27 -6.82
N MET A 538 2.71 -2.24 -7.62
CA MET A 538 1.72 -1.63 -8.52
C MET A 538 1.16 -2.63 -9.56
N MET A 539 1.98 -3.59 -9.97
CA MET A 539 1.57 -4.65 -10.89
C MET A 539 0.53 -5.58 -10.28
N GLU A 540 0.69 -5.94 -9.00
CA GLU A 540 -0.28 -6.75 -8.27
C GLU A 540 -1.58 -5.99 -8.03
N ILE A 541 -1.51 -4.71 -7.64
CA ILE A 541 -2.68 -3.83 -7.51
C ILE A 541 -3.45 -3.80 -8.82
N ARG A 542 -2.76 -3.56 -9.95
CA ARG A 542 -3.37 -3.56 -11.29
C ARG A 542 -4.02 -4.91 -11.63
N ALA A 543 -3.32 -6.02 -11.41
CA ALA A 543 -3.83 -7.35 -11.72
C ALA A 543 -5.07 -7.72 -10.89
N LYS A 544 -5.07 -7.38 -9.59
CA LYS A 544 -6.20 -7.58 -8.69
C LYS A 544 -7.38 -6.68 -9.08
N ALA A 545 -7.14 -5.41 -9.38
CA ALA A 545 -8.16 -4.47 -9.84
C ALA A 545 -8.80 -4.91 -11.18
N ARG A 546 -8.00 -5.33 -12.17
CA ARG A 546 -8.50 -5.92 -13.43
C ARG A 546 -9.42 -7.12 -13.19
N ARG A 547 -8.99 -8.04 -12.30
CA ARG A 547 -9.78 -9.23 -11.96
C ARG A 547 -11.11 -8.86 -11.31
N LEU A 548 -11.11 -7.87 -10.42
CA LEU A 548 -12.33 -7.35 -9.79
C LEU A 548 -13.23 -6.64 -10.81
N LYS A 549 -12.66 -5.86 -11.76
CA LYS A 549 -13.43 -5.24 -12.86
C LYS A 549 -14.15 -6.29 -13.70
N GLN A 550 -13.46 -7.36 -14.10
CA GLN A 550 -14.04 -8.42 -14.92
C GLN A 550 -15.12 -9.24 -14.21
N ARG A 551 -14.97 -9.50 -12.90
CA ARG A 551 -15.89 -10.38 -12.15
C ARG A 551 -17.03 -9.65 -11.45
N HIS A 552 -16.78 -8.42 -11.02
CA HIS A 552 -17.67 -7.69 -10.12
C HIS A 552 -17.93 -6.25 -10.59
N ASP A 553 -17.53 -5.87 -11.81
CA ASP A 553 -17.72 -4.53 -12.37
C ASP A 553 -17.26 -3.42 -11.41
N LEU A 554 -15.99 -3.50 -11.00
CA LEU A 554 -15.31 -2.53 -10.14
C LEU A 554 -15.59 -1.09 -10.59
N LYS A 555 -16.02 -0.26 -9.63
CA LYS A 555 -16.34 1.16 -9.83
C LYS A 555 -15.35 2.09 -9.14
N LEU A 556 -14.81 1.76 -7.97
CA LEU A 556 -13.89 2.64 -7.24
C LEU A 556 -12.67 1.88 -6.72
N VAL A 557 -11.48 2.49 -6.82
CA VAL A 557 -10.26 1.99 -6.19
C VAL A 557 -9.72 3.03 -5.21
N VAL A 558 -9.36 2.59 -4.01
CA VAL A 558 -8.67 3.39 -2.99
C VAL A 558 -7.33 2.75 -2.69
N VAL A 559 -6.25 3.54 -2.68
CA VAL A 559 -4.88 3.10 -2.36
C VAL A 559 -4.34 3.95 -1.20
N ASP A 560 -3.96 3.30 -0.10
CA ASP A 560 -3.51 3.93 1.16
C ASP A 560 -2.25 3.23 1.68
N TYR A 561 -1.08 3.83 1.88
CA TYR A 561 -0.59 5.16 1.52
C TYR A 561 0.53 5.01 0.46
N LEU A 562 0.46 5.78 -0.63
CA LEU A 562 1.39 5.67 -1.78
C LEU A 562 2.89 5.69 -1.45
N GLN A 563 3.31 6.35 -0.37
CA GLN A 563 4.73 6.42 0.00
C GLN A 563 5.23 5.24 0.84
N LEU A 564 4.44 4.19 1.06
CA LEU A 564 4.96 2.92 1.58
C LEU A 564 5.26 1.92 0.46
N MET A 565 4.90 2.25 -0.78
CA MET A 565 5.23 1.41 -1.93
C MET A 565 6.73 1.48 -2.23
N SER A 566 7.31 0.31 -2.54
CA SER A 566 8.65 0.15 -3.08
C SER A 566 8.54 -0.45 -4.47
N SER A 567 9.33 0.06 -5.41
CA SER A 567 9.38 -0.35 -6.81
C SER A 567 10.13 -1.67 -7.01
N GLY A 568 10.67 -2.27 -5.93
CA GLY A 568 11.49 -3.49 -5.99
C GLY A 568 12.85 -3.31 -6.67
N LYS A 569 13.10 -2.15 -7.29
CA LYS A 569 14.37 -1.81 -7.96
C LYS A 569 15.22 -0.91 -7.08
N LYS A 570 16.55 -1.01 -7.20
CA LYS A 570 17.48 0.01 -6.70
C LYS A 570 17.32 1.30 -7.51
N SER A 571 16.33 2.12 -7.15
CA SER A 571 16.17 3.48 -7.65
C SER A 571 17.19 4.41 -6.99
N GLU A 572 17.82 5.30 -7.78
CA GLU A 572 18.78 6.30 -7.26
C GLU A 572 18.09 7.45 -6.50
N SER A 573 16.77 7.64 -6.65
CA SER A 573 16.03 8.74 -6.00
C SER A 573 14.55 8.40 -5.77
N ARG A 574 14.07 8.61 -4.53
CA ARG A 574 12.66 8.43 -4.12
C ARG A 574 11.68 9.24 -4.99
N GLN A 575 12.11 10.39 -5.51
CA GLN A 575 11.27 11.22 -6.39
C GLN A 575 10.93 10.54 -7.71
N GLN A 576 11.88 9.77 -8.27
CA GLN A 576 11.66 9.05 -9.52
C GLN A 576 10.67 7.90 -9.30
N GLU A 577 10.80 7.21 -8.18
CA GLU A 577 9.92 6.12 -7.77
C GLU A 577 8.46 6.59 -7.58
N VAL A 578 8.25 7.70 -6.86
CA VAL A 578 6.93 8.29 -6.71
C VAL A 578 6.34 8.75 -8.05
N SER A 579 7.19 9.22 -8.97
CA SER A 579 6.77 9.60 -10.32
C SER A 579 6.32 8.41 -11.16
N GLU A 580 7.00 7.27 -11.03
CA GLU A 580 6.57 6.02 -11.67
C GLU A 580 5.24 5.54 -11.11
N PHE A 581 5.06 5.55 -9.78
CA PHE A 581 3.78 5.18 -9.15
C PHE A 581 2.63 6.09 -9.58
N SER A 582 2.86 7.40 -9.59
CA SER A 582 1.90 8.40 -10.06
C SER A 582 1.39 8.07 -11.46
N ARG A 583 2.31 7.85 -12.40
CA ARG A 583 1.98 7.50 -13.78
C ARG A 583 1.24 6.18 -13.87
N SER A 584 1.66 5.16 -13.13
CA SER A 584 1.01 3.86 -13.13
C SER A 584 -0.43 3.92 -12.60
N LEU A 585 -0.70 4.68 -11.54
CA LEU A 585 -2.07 4.88 -11.03
C LEU A 585 -2.96 5.56 -12.05
N LYS A 586 -2.44 6.58 -12.74
CA LYS A 586 -3.17 7.26 -13.81
C LYS A 586 -3.50 6.32 -14.97
N LEU A 587 -2.56 5.44 -15.34
CA LEU A 587 -2.79 4.42 -16.36
C LEU A 587 -3.84 3.41 -15.92
N ILE A 588 -3.81 2.93 -14.66
CA ILE A 588 -4.84 2.02 -14.12
C ILE A 588 -6.22 2.68 -14.16
N ALA A 589 -6.32 3.95 -13.76
CA ALA A 589 -7.59 4.67 -13.77
C ALA A 589 -8.20 4.72 -15.18
N LYS A 590 -7.39 5.06 -16.19
CA LYS A 590 -7.81 5.13 -17.60
C LYS A 590 -8.16 3.76 -18.17
N GLU A 591 -7.28 2.79 -17.96
CA GLU A 591 -7.41 1.43 -18.49
C GLU A 591 -8.65 0.70 -17.97
N LEU A 592 -8.98 0.88 -16.69
CA LEU A 592 -10.15 0.26 -16.08
C LEU A 592 -11.42 1.12 -16.18
N GLU A 593 -11.29 2.36 -16.67
CA GLU A 593 -12.33 3.39 -16.62
C GLU A 593 -12.97 3.52 -15.24
N VAL A 594 -12.14 3.56 -14.19
CA VAL A 594 -12.58 3.74 -12.79
C VAL A 594 -11.85 4.90 -12.14
N PRO A 595 -12.50 5.68 -11.26
CA PRO A 595 -11.80 6.59 -10.37
C PRO A 595 -10.85 5.82 -9.44
N VAL A 596 -9.60 6.29 -9.39
CA VAL A 596 -8.56 5.80 -8.47
C VAL A 596 -8.24 6.91 -7.49
N ILE A 597 -8.57 6.68 -6.22
CA ILE A 597 -8.24 7.56 -5.10
C ILE A 597 -6.93 7.09 -4.49
N ALA A 598 -5.95 7.98 -4.49
CA ALA A 598 -4.69 7.73 -3.82
C ALA A 598 -4.55 8.66 -2.62
N ILE A 599 -4.42 8.07 -1.44
CA ILE A 599 -4.13 8.83 -0.23
C ILE A 599 -2.65 9.23 -0.30
N SER A 600 -2.38 10.50 0.01
CA SER A 600 -1.04 11.03 0.17
C SER A 600 -0.88 11.75 1.51
N GLN A 601 0.30 11.75 2.11
CA GLN A 601 0.63 12.72 3.17
C GLN A 601 1.22 13.97 2.52
N LEU A 602 1.12 15.09 3.25
CA LEU A 602 1.67 16.38 2.86
C LEU A 602 3.00 16.64 3.56
N ASN A 603 3.88 17.39 2.89
CA ASN A 603 5.09 17.91 3.51
C ASN A 603 4.73 18.92 4.60
N ARG A 604 5.59 19.04 5.62
CA ARG A 604 5.38 19.94 6.77
C ARG A 604 5.70 21.42 6.50
N GLY A 605 6.10 21.78 5.28
CA GLY A 605 6.38 23.16 4.85
C GLY A 605 5.30 24.22 5.16
N PRO A 606 3.99 23.90 5.17
CA PRO A 606 2.93 24.82 5.59
C PRO A 606 3.02 25.28 7.04
N GLU A 607 3.70 24.53 7.91
CA GLU A 607 3.81 24.84 9.35
C GLU A 607 4.66 26.09 9.59
N GLN A 608 5.59 26.39 8.68
CA GLN A 608 6.44 27.58 8.73
C GLN A 608 5.73 28.83 8.16
N ARG A 609 4.55 28.66 7.54
CA ARG A 609 3.77 29.78 7.00
C ARG A 609 2.86 30.37 8.06
N THR A 610 2.65 31.68 7.99
CA THR A 610 1.61 32.37 8.77
C THR A 610 0.23 31.78 8.49
N ASP A 611 -0.03 31.43 7.22
CA ASP A 611 -1.22 30.66 6.83
C ASP A 611 -0.89 29.16 6.75
N LYS A 612 -1.33 28.44 7.78
CA LYS A 612 -1.14 26.99 7.94
C LYS A 612 -2.05 26.15 7.05
N ARG A 613 -2.83 26.78 6.17
CA ARG A 613 -3.70 26.08 5.22
C ARG A 613 -2.84 25.32 4.18
N PRO A 614 -3.14 24.04 3.90
CA PRO A 614 -2.51 23.27 2.84
C PRO A 614 -2.72 23.87 1.45
N MET A 615 -1.72 23.73 0.60
CA MET A 615 -1.64 24.19 -0.78
C MET A 615 -1.03 23.09 -1.65
N LEU A 616 -1.25 23.16 -2.97
CA LEU A 616 -0.69 22.18 -3.92
C LEU A 616 0.84 22.09 -3.84
N SER A 617 1.51 23.20 -3.56
CA SER A 617 2.96 23.27 -3.36
C SER A 617 3.48 22.36 -2.24
N ASP A 618 2.61 21.87 -1.37
CA ASP A 618 2.98 21.07 -0.21
C ASP A 618 3.08 19.58 -0.55
N LEU A 619 2.72 19.20 -1.79
CA LEU A 619 2.98 17.89 -2.41
C LEU A 619 4.37 17.82 -3.08
N ARG A 620 5.23 18.84 -2.93
CA ARG A 620 6.41 19.09 -3.79
C ARG A 620 7.50 18.01 -3.79
N GLU A 621 7.54 17.09 -2.83
CA GLU A 621 8.36 15.86 -2.96
C GLU A 621 7.84 14.90 -4.07
N SER A 622 6.70 15.24 -4.67
CA SER A 622 5.95 14.46 -5.64
C SER A 622 5.33 15.39 -6.71
N GLY A 623 6.12 16.26 -7.34
CA GLY A 623 5.62 17.15 -8.40
C GLY A 623 4.93 16.42 -9.58
N SER A 624 5.27 15.15 -9.79
CA SER A 624 4.59 14.24 -10.73
C SER A 624 3.17 13.87 -10.29
N LEU A 625 2.94 13.61 -8.99
CA LEU A 625 1.61 13.37 -8.42
C LEU A 625 0.68 14.56 -8.68
N GLU A 626 1.18 15.79 -8.47
CA GLU A 626 0.41 17.00 -8.78
C GLU A 626 0.05 17.05 -10.27
N GLN A 627 0.99 16.76 -11.17
CA GLN A 627 0.76 16.86 -12.61
C GLN A 627 -0.21 15.80 -13.12
N ASP A 628 -0.04 14.54 -12.73
CA ASP A 628 -0.82 13.41 -13.25
C ASP A 628 -2.26 13.38 -12.71
N ALA A 629 -2.48 13.86 -11.48
CA ALA A 629 -3.81 13.90 -10.89
C ALA A 629 -4.79 14.78 -11.69
N ASP A 630 -6.03 14.31 -11.83
CA ASP A 630 -7.13 15.10 -12.38
C ASP A 630 -7.78 15.95 -11.31
N MET A 631 -7.76 15.48 -10.06
CA MET A 631 -8.30 16.18 -8.90
C MET A 631 -7.37 16.01 -7.69
N VAL A 632 -7.18 17.08 -6.94
CA VAL A 632 -6.41 17.06 -5.68
C VAL A 632 -7.27 17.68 -4.59
N ILE A 633 -7.53 16.91 -3.54
CA ILE A 633 -8.30 17.30 -2.37
C ILE A 633 -7.35 17.37 -1.18
N LEU A 634 -7.20 18.55 -0.58
CA LEU A 634 -6.38 18.77 0.60
C LEU A 634 -7.27 18.90 1.83
N ILE A 635 -6.96 18.14 2.88
CA ILE A 635 -7.71 18.20 4.14
C ILE A 635 -7.06 19.23 5.05
N ASN A 636 -7.83 20.24 5.46
CA ASN A 636 -7.45 21.18 6.49
C ASN A 636 -8.36 21.05 7.71
N ARG A 637 -7.75 21.04 8.89
CA ARG A 637 -8.44 21.03 10.17
C ARG A 637 -8.00 22.26 10.96
N PRO A 638 -8.84 23.30 11.08
CA PRO A 638 -8.50 24.51 11.84
C PRO A 638 -8.21 24.19 13.32
N ASP A 639 -9.06 23.32 13.89
CA ASP A 639 -9.01 22.87 15.29
C ASP A 639 -7.77 22.04 15.64
N ALA A 640 -7.06 21.51 14.65
CA ALA A 640 -5.81 20.79 14.88
C ALA A 640 -4.69 21.70 15.42
N TRP A 641 -4.80 23.02 15.24
CA TRP A 641 -3.77 23.99 15.65
C TRP A 641 -4.22 24.84 16.84
N GLU A 642 -5.49 25.24 16.87
CA GLU A 642 -6.07 26.08 17.93
C GLU A 642 -7.26 25.34 18.54
N ARG A 643 -7.11 24.89 19.79
CA ARG A 643 -8.14 24.11 20.48
C ARG A 643 -9.44 24.89 20.75
N ASP A 644 -9.32 26.21 20.82
CA ASP A 644 -10.45 27.15 21.00
C ASP A 644 -10.91 27.77 19.67
N ASP A 645 -10.49 27.20 18.53
CA ASP A 645 -10.98 27.65 17.22
C ASP A 645 -12.51 27.55 17.21
N PRO A 646 -13.23 28.64 16.84
CA PRO A 646 -14.69 28.64 16.80
C PRO A 646 -15.28 27.57 15.85
N ARG A 647 -14.45 27.00 14.97
CA ARG A 647 -14.79 25.94 14.01
C ARG A 647 -14.36 24.55 14.50
N ALA A 648 -14.20 24.35 15.81
CA ALA A 648 -13.91 23.03 16.39
C ALA A 648 -14.96 21.98 15.96
N GLY A 649 -14.48 20.84 15.42
CA GLY A 649 -15.35 19.82 14.83
C GLY A 649 -15.64 20.01 13.32
N GLU A 650 -15.16 21.09 12.70
CA GLU A 650 -15.19 21.29 11.25
C GLU A 650 -13.87 20.91 10.58
N ALA A 651 -13.92 20.49 9.33
CA ALA A 651 -12.77 20.29 8.47
C ALA A 651 -13.09 20.89 7.10
N ASP A 652 -12.06 21.42 6.44
CA ASP A 652 -12.17 21.95 5.10
C ASP A 652 -11.57 20.93 4.11
N LEU A 653 -12.40 20.46 3.18
CA LEU A 653 -12.00 19.73 1.99
C LEU A 653 -11.70 20.75 0.89
N ILE A 654 -10.42 21.04 0.69
CA ILE A 654 -9.95 22.02 -0.29
C ILE A 654 -9.71 21.28 -1.60
N VAL A 655 -10.61 21.42 -2.56
CA VAL A 655 -10.40 20.94 -3.93
C VAL A 655 -9.41 21.91 -4.60
N ALA A 656 -8.13 21.65 -4.38
CA ALA A 656 -7.05 22.54 -4.78
C ALA A 656 -6.74 22.44 -6.28
N LYS A 657 -7.03 21.29 -6.90
CA LYS A 657 -6.96 21.07 -8.35
C LYS A 657 -8.20 20.30 -8.81
N HIS A 658 -8.77 20.71 -9.94
CA HIS A 658 -9.83 19.98 -10.63
C HIS A 658 -9.72 20.26 -12.14
N ARG A 659 -9.42 19.24 -12.95
CA ARG A 659 -9.25 19.41 -14.42
C ARG A 659 -10.57 19.59 -15.17
N ALA A 660 -11.66 19.04 -14.65
CA ALA A 660 -12.97 19.00 -15.32
C ALA A 660 -13.99 20.02 -14.79
N GLY A 661 -13.61 20.85 -13.81
CA GLY A 661 -14.54 21.77 -13.16
C GLY A 661 -13.87 22.75 -12.22
N PRO A 662 -14.67 23.52 -11.45
CA PRO A 662 -14.15 24.54 -10.54
C PRO A 662 -13.46 23.93 -9.32
N THR A 663 -12.55 24.71 -8.75
CA THR A 663 -11.98 24.48 -7.42
C THR A 663 -12.86 25.16 -6.38
N ALA A 664 -13.00 24.55 -5.21
CA ALA A 664 -13.75 25.12 -4.09
C ALA A 664 -13.22 24.58 -2.77
N THR A 665 -13.64 25.20 -1.68
CA THR A 665 -13.43 24.67 -0.33
C THR A 665 -14.78 24.32 0.24
N ILE A 666 -14.92 23.06 0.63
CA ILE A 666 -16.16 22.51 1.16
C ILE A 666 -15.92 22.25 2.64
N THR A 667 -16.76 22.82 3.49
CA THR A 667 -16.67 22.62 4.93
C THR A 667 -17.54 21.44 5.33
N VAL A 668 -16.94 20.47 6.00
CA VAL A 668 -17.59 19.25 6.49
C VAL A 668 -17.41 19.17 8.01
N ALA A 669 -18.30 18.46 8.70
CA ALA A 669 -18.06 18.10 10.08
C ALA A 669 -17.14 16.87 10.15
N HIS A 670 -16.10 16.93 10.98
CA HIS A 670 -15.27 15.77 11.26
C HIS A 670 -15.72 15.12 12.58
N GLN A 671 -16.06 13.84 12.52
CA GLN A 671 -16.46 13.03 13.67
C GLN A 671 -15.46 11.88 13.83
N LEU A 672 -14.21 12.24 14.08
CA LEU A 672 -13.09 11.29 14.11
C LEU A 672 -13.24 10.22 15.19
N HIS A 673 -13.97 10.50 16.27
CA HIS A 673 -14.35 9.51 17.28
C HIS A 673 -15.25 8.39 16.71
N TYR A 674 -15.93 8.63 15.61
CA TYR A 674 -16.65 7.63 14.81
C TYR A 674 -15.88 7.20 13.56
N SER A 675 -14.67 7.71 13.32
CA SER A 675 -13.87 7.47 12.09
C SER A 675 -14.54 7.94 10.80
N ARG A 676 -15.22 9.11 10.83
CA ARG A 676 -15.92 9.63 9.66
C ARG A 676 -15.90 11.14 9.54
N PHE A 677 -16.11 11.61 8.33
CA PHE A 677 -16.55 12.96 7.99
C PHE A 677 -18.01 12.93 7.55
N THR A 678 -18.73 14.04 7.73
CA THR A 678 -20.14 14.17 7.32
C THR A 678 -20.43 15.59 6.86
N ASP A 679 -21.42 15.76 5.99
CA ASP A 679 -21.95 17.09 5.66
C ASP A 679 -22.39 17.83 6.93
N LEU A 680 -22.19 19.15 6.94
CA LEU A 680 -22.81 20.02 7.93
C LEU A 680 -24.33 19.98 7.72
N ALA A 681 -25.09 20.00 8.82
CA ALA A 681 -26.54 20.10 8.74
C ALA A 681 -26.90 21.40 8.01
N GLN A 682 -27.55 21.31 6.86
CA GLN A 682 -28.11 22.48 6.18
C GLN A 682 -29.14 23.12 7.12
N THR A 683 -29.02 24.44 7.31
CA THR A 683 -29.93 25.21 8.19
C THR A 683 -31.26 25.45 7.50
#